data_AF-A0A3D0QLI2-F1
#
_entry.id   AF-A0A3D0QLI2-F1
#
_cell.length_a   1.000
_cell.length_b   1.000
_cell.length_c   1.000
_cell.angle_alpha   90.00
_cell.angle_beta   90.00
_cell.angle_gamma   90.00
#
_symmetry.space_group_name_H-M   'P 1'
#
loop_
_entity.id
_entity.type
_entity.pdbx_description
1 polymer ?
#
loop_
_entity_poly.entity_id
_entity_poly.type
_entity_poly.pdbx_seq_one_letter_code
_entity_poly.pdbx_strand_id
1 'polypeptide(L)'
;MANPDTHRNVSERSRIRVCIRGAVQGVGFRPFIYRLATELQLPGWVSNTAQGVFMEVEGEKLALDRFVLRIQSEKPPRSSIQSLEFSFLDPVGFKVFEIRESEDKGTKSVIVLPDIATCPECLAEILDSTNRRFQYPFTNCTNCGPRFSIIESLPYDRPNTSMKRFALCPACQKEYDDPADRRFHAQPTACPDCGPRLQFRTASGEVKQSGQDALLAAAQAVRDGLIVAVKGLGGFHLIVDARSDDAVKRLRERKHREEKPLAMMFPEIAMVHEECVVSELEDRLLRSPESPIVLLDRKDNRELYGKLVSTLGIATSVAPGNPCLGVMLPYTPLHHLLMRELGHAVVATSGNLSDEPICIDEREAIRRLNGIADCFLVHNRPIVRHVDDSVVRVLLGRELVLRRARGYAPLPVQVSTNVDHTVLAVGAHLKNAVAISVGTNVFVSQHIGDLETQQSLDAFRAVTRDFQALYEVRPTQVACDMHPDYFSTKEAHSGSVPVLEVQHHHAHVLSCMAENELVGEVLGVSWDGTGYGPDGTVWGGEFLVTRGAGFERFARFRTFRLPGGDKAIKEPRRTAVGLLYELMGDAAFRERAQAPFSALSVAELSILEQMLKRGVNAPETSSVGRLFDAVASLVGFRHYNNFEGQAAMELEFALAGVTSEQTYRCDVLPNDSDGVAGVTPYTLPSYVVDWSPMIRDILTDVRKCVAIPLISKKFHNALVQAIVDVA
;
A
#
# COMPACT_ATOMS: atom_id res chain seq x y z
N MET A 1 -33.32 67.52 -36.63
CA MET A 1 -33.14 67.59 -35.16
C MET A 1 -34.08 66.53 -34.58
N ALA A 2 -33.69 65.49 -33.86
CA ALA A 2 -32.41 65.00 -33.36
C ALA A 2 -32.51 63.45 -33.21
N ASN A 3 -31.33 62.85 -33.11
CA ASN A 3 -30.93 61.43 -33.11
C ASN A 3 -31.79 60.42 -32.32
N PRO A 4 -31.98 59.18 -32.83
CA PRO A 4 -32.20 58.00 -32.01
C PRO A 4 -30.84 57.38 -31.65
N ASP A 5 -30.29 57.76 -30.50
CA ASP A 5 -29.01 57.25 -30.02
C ASP A 5 -29.20 55.99 -29.16
N THR A 6 -28.79 54.86 -29.74
CA THR A 6 -27.89 53.87 -29.13
C THR A 6 -28.17 53.39 -27.69
N HIS A 7 -29.19 52.54 -27.51
CA HIS A 7 -29.06 51.44 -26.54
C HIS A 7 -28.12 50.37 -27.10
N ARG A 8 -26.81 50.66 -27.12
CA ARG A 8 -25.82 49.58 -27.08
C ARG A 8 -25.91 48.99 -25.68
N ASN A 9 -26.45 47.78 -25.57
CA ASN A 9 -26.07 46.87 -24.50
C ASN A 9 -24.54 46.76 -24.57
N VAL A 10 -23.83 47.59 -23.79
CA VAL A 10 -22.43 47.32 -23.47
C VAL A 10 -22.52 46.06 -22.61
N SER A 11 -22.35 44.90 -23.23
CA SER A 11 -22.22 43.69 -22.44
C SER A 11 -21.02 43.91 -21.53
N GLU A 12 -21.30 43.96 -20.23
CA GLU A 12 -20.30 44.23 -19.20
C GLU A 12 -19.30 43.07 -19.21
N ARG A 13 -18.26 43.24 -20.04
CA ARG A 13 -17.17 42.29 -20.14
C ARG A 13 -16.38 42.34 -18.86
N SER A 14 -16.20 41.18 -18.25
CA SER A 14 -15.39 41.01 -17.07
C SER A 14 -14.27 40.03 -17.37
N ARG A 15 -13.22 40.06 -16.56
CA ARG A 15 -12.24 38.99 -16.47
C ARG A 15 -12.51 38.22 -15.20
N ILE A 16 -12.41 36.90 -15.24
CA ILE A 16 -12.30 36.10 -14.02
C ILE A 16 -10.88 35.59 -13.91
N ARG A 17 -10.34 35.62 -12.70
CA ARG A 17 -9.17 34.82 -12.33
C ARG A 17 -9.70 33.63 -11.54
N VAL A 18 -9.36 32.42 -11.95
CA VAL A 18 -9.75 31.18 -11.28
C VAL A 18 -8.49 30.45 -10.81
N CYS A 19 -8.49 30.04 -9.55
CA CYS A 19 -7.49 29.21 -8.91
C CYS A 19 -8.13 27.89 -8.49
N ILE A 20 -7.65 26.78 -9.03
CA ILE A 20 -8.14 25.44 -8.73
C ILE A 20 -7.06 24.65 -8.02
N ARG A 21 -7.35 24.15 -6.81
CA ARG A 21 -6.46 23.33 -6.01
C ARG A 21 -6.98 21.90 -5.89
N GLY A 22 -6.07 20.95 -5.69
CA GLY A 22 -6.37 19.52 -5.54
C GLY A 22 -5.56 18.64 -6.50
N ALA A 23 -6.11 17.47 -6.81
CA ALA A 23 -5.54 16.50 -7.76
C ALA A 23 -5.88 16.93 -9.20
N VAL A 24 -5.30 18.05 -9.63
CA VAL A 24 -5.63 18.73 -10.89
C VAL A 24 -4.46 18.84 -11.87
N GLN A 25 -3.27 18.36 -11.50
CA GLN A 25 -2.12 18.28 -12.41
C GLN A 25 -1.89 16.84 -12.88
N GLY A 26 -1.46 16.67 -14.14
CA GLY A 26 -1.23 15.35 -14.73
C GLY A 26 -2.49 14.53 -15.05
N VAL A 27 -3.67 15.14 -14.90
CA VAL A 27 -5.01 14.57 -15.20
C VAL A 27 -5.62 15.05 -16.52
N GLY A 28 -4.87 15.81 -17.33
CA GLY A 28 -5.43 16.45 -18.53
C GLY A 28 -6.29 17.70 -18.25
N PHE A 29 -6.11 18.36 -17.10
CA PHE A 29 -6.90 19.53 -16.72
C PHE A 29 -6.65 20.76 -17.61
N ARG A 30 -5.39 21.07 -17.93
CA ARG A 30 -5.04 22.15 -18.89
C ARG A 30 -5.72 21.94 -20.27
N PRO A 31 -5.63 20.73 -20.89
CA PRO A 31 -6.45 20.35 -22.05
C PRO A 31 -7.95 20.60 -21.90
N PHE A 32 -8.53 20.15 -20.78
CA PHE A 32 -9.95 20.32 -20.52
C PHE A 32 -10.36 21.79 -20.48
N ILE A 33 -9.62 22.62 -19.74
CA ILE A 33 -9.87 24.06 -19.62
C ILE A 33 -9.75 24.75 -20.98
N TYR A 34 -8.72 24.42 -21.76
CA TYR A 34 -8.55 24.97 -23.10
C TYR A 34 -9.75 24.66 -24.00
N ARG A 35 -10.19 23.39 -24.04
CA ARG A 35 -11.37 23.00 -24.84
C ARG A 35 -12.62 23.72 -24.37
N LEU A 36 -12.87 23.74 -23.06
CA LEU A 36 -14.04 24.38 -22.47
C LEU A 36 -14.09 25.89 -22.76
N ALA A 37 -12.96 26.58 -22.62
CA ALA A 37 -12.86 28.01 -22.93
C ALA A 37 -13.08 28.29 -24.41
N THR A 38 -12.53 27.44 -25.30
CA THR A 38 -12.69 27.57 -26.75
C THR A 38 -14.15 27.34 -27.18
N GLU A 39 -14.81 26.31 -26.64
CA GLU A 39 -16.23 26.04 -26.89
C GLU A 39 -17.14 27.20 -26.49
N LEU A 40 -16.82 27.86 -25.37
CA LEU A 40 -17.56 29.01 -24.86
C LEU A 40 -17.11 30.35 -25.46
N GLN A 41 -16.16 30.34 -26.41
CA GLN A 41 -15.58 31.52 -27.06
C GLN A 41 -15.01 32.55 -26.06
N LEU A 42 -14.38 32.05 -25.01
CA LEU A 42 -13.80 32.85 -23.95
C LEU A 42 -12.27 32.93 -24.11
N PRO A 43 -11.71 34.10 -24.49
CA PRO A 43 -10.26 34.29 -24.55
C PRO A 43 -9.65 34.37 -23.15
N GLY A 44 -8.36 34.04 -23.02
CA GLY A 44 -7.72 33.88 -21.72
C GLY A 44 -6.47 33.01 -21.75
N TRP A 45 -6.16 32.40 -20.62
CA TRP A 45 -5.06 31.45 -20.53
C TRP A 45 -5.21 30.50 -19.35
N VAL A 46 -4.51 29.36 -19.40
CA VAL A 46 -4.35 28.41 -18.29
C VAL A 46 -2.89 28.01 -18.12
N SER A 47 -2.44 27.87 -16.87
CA SER A 47 -1.09 27.43 -16.51
C SER A 47 -1.11 26.53 -15.27
N ASN A 48 -0.14 25.62 -15.17
CA ASN A 48 0.11 24.90 -13.93
C ASN A 48 1.02 25.75 -13.04
N THR A 49 0.77 25.74 -11.74
CA THR A 49 1.67 26.36 -10.75
C THR A 49 2.02 25.40 -9.63
N ALA A 50 2.89 25.79 -8.71
CA ALA A 50 3.17 25.05 -7.47
C ALA A 50 1.90 24.78 -6.62
N GLN A 51 0.83 25.56 -6.77
CA GLN A 51 -0.38 25.49 -5.95
C GLN A 51 -1.58 24.80 -6.62
N GLY A 52 -1.57 24.64 -7.94
CA GLY A 52 -2.71 24.05 -8.65
C GLY A 52 -2.73 24.41 -10.12
N VAL A 53 -3.94 24.63 -10.64
CA VAL A 53 -4.18 25.14 -11.99
C VAL A 53 -4.71 26.56 -11.87
N PHE A 54 -4.05 27.50 -12.54
CA PHE A 54 -4.40 28.90 -12.57
C PHE A 54 -4.85 29.29 -13.97
N MET A 55 -5.89 30.10 -14.06
CA MET A 55 -6.38 30.61 -15.34
C MET A 55 -6.96 32.01 -15.19
N GLU A 56 -6.88 32.79 -16.26
CA GLU A 56 -7.69 34.00 -16.41
C GLU A 56 -8.49 33.91 -17.70
N VAL A 57 -9.76 34.30 -17.62
CA VAL A 57 -10.71 34.15 -18.70
C VAL A 57 -11.54 35.42 -18.82
N GLU A 58 -11.74 35.91 -20.03
CA GLU A 58 -12.50 37.13 -20.30
C GLU A 58 -13.76 36.86 -21.11
N GLY A 59 -14.84 37.53 -20.76
CA GLY A 59 -16.10 37.38 -21.47
C GLY A 59 -17.26 38.09 -20.82
N GLU A 60 -18.45 37.83 -21.33
CA GLU A 60 -19.68 38.28 -20.70
C GLU A 60 -19.92 37.49 -19.41
N LYS A 61 -20.43 38.15 -18.38
CA LYS A 61 -20.60 37.56 -17.04
C LYS A 61 -21.34 36.21 -17.05
N LEU A 62 -22.42 36.10 -17.81
CA LEU A 62 -23.18 34.85 -17.97
C LEU A 62 -22.36 33.69 -18.58
N ALA A 63 -21.45 34.00 -19.51
CA ALA A 63 -20.56 33.01 -20.10
C ALA A 63 -19.46 32.58 -19.13
N LEU A 64 -18.95 33.51 -18.31
CA LEU A 64 -17.99 33.25 -17.25
C LEU A 64 -18.60 32.39 -16.13
N ASP A 65 -19.82 32.69 -15.71
CA ASP A 65 -20.54 31.88 -14.71
C ASP A 65 -20.78 30.44 -15.23
N ARG A 66 -21.19 30.31 -16.51
CA ARG A 66 -21.33 29.00 -17.17
C ARG A 66 -20.01 28.24 -17.24
N PHE A 67 -18.92 28.93 -17.53
CA PHE A 67 -17.58 28.34 -17.57
C PHE A 67 -17.20 27.75 -16.21
N VAL A 68 -17.36 28.51 -15.11
CA VAL A 68 -17.08 28.02 -13.75
C VAL A 68 -17.96 26.82 -13.38
N LEU A 69 -19.26 26.84 -13.70
CA LEU A 69 -20.15 25.71 -13.45
C LEU A 69 -19.73 24.45 -14.23
N ARG A 70 -19.40 24.59 -15.52
CA ARG A 70 -18.97 23.46 -16.36
C ARG A 70 -17.63 22.89 -15.91
N ILE A 71 -16.73 23.71 -15.35
CA ILE A 71 -15.49 23.19 -14.74
C ILE A 71 -15.82 22.15 -13.67
N GLN A 72 -16.83 22.39 -12.83
CA GLN A 72 -17.18 21.48 -11.74
C GLN A 72 -17.87 20.21 -12.25
N SER A 73 -18.79 20.33 -13.22
CA SER A 73 -19.60 19.20 -13.71
C SER A 73 -18.88 18.32 -14.75
N GLU A 74 -17.98 18.90 -15.54
CA GLU A 74 -17.33 18.22 -16.69
C GLU A 74 -15.84 17.97 -16.47
N LYS A 75 -15.34 18.17 -15.23
CA LYS A 75 -13.91 17.97 -14.89
C LYS A 75 -13.39 16.61 -15.35
N PRO A 76 -12.10 16.49 -15.70
CA PRO A 76 -11.51 15.20 -16.08
C PRO A 76 -11.82 14.12 -15.03
N PRO A 77 -12.11 12.88 -15.45
CA PRO A 77 -12.62 11.83 -14.57
C PRO A 77 -11.67 11.49 -13.42
N ARG A 78 -10.37 11.68 -13.63
CA ARG A 78 -9.32 11.40 -12.63
C ARG A 78 -8.88 12.63 -11.84
N SER A 79 -9.61 13.74 -11.97
CA SER A 79 -9.33 14.97 -11.23
C SER A 79 -10.20 15.08 -9.99
N SER A 80 -9.60 15.59 -8.90
CA SER A 80 -10.35 15.97 -7.69
C SER A 80 -10.07 17.43 -7.38
N ILE A 81 -11.13 18.24 -7.37
CA ILE A 81 -11.08 19.66 -7.05
C ILE A 81 -11.37 19.79 -5.55
N GLN A 82 -10.37 20.24 -4.78
CA GLN A 82 -10.53 20.52 -3.34
C GLN A 82 -11.03 21.95 -3.11
N SER A 83 -10.49 22.90 -3.87
CA SER A 83 -10.99 24.28 -3.86
C SER A 83 -11.02 24.84 -5.28
N LEU A 84 -12.05 25.63 -5.54
CA LEU A 84 -12.19 26.45 -6.74
C LEU A 84 -12.53 27.84 -6.25
N GLU A 85 -11.54 28.72 -6.27
CA GLU A 85 -11.68 30.12 -5.91
C GLU A 85 -11.63 30.95 -7.19
N PHE A 86 -12.51 31.93 -7.32
CA PHE A 86 -12.45 32.86 -8.44
C PHE A 86 -12.81 34.27 -8.00
N SER A 87 -12.22 35.24 -8.68
CA SER A 87 -12.51 36.66 -8.49
C SER A 87 -12.73 37.33 -9.84
N PHE A 88 -13.69 38.26 -9.88
CA PHE A 88 -13.89 39.14 -11.02
C PHE A 88 -12.87 40.28 -10.98
N LEU A 89 -12.31 40.58 -12.14
CA LEU A 89 -11.29 41.60 -12.40
C LEU A 89 -11.69 42.39 -13.65
N ASP A 90 -11.05 43.53 -13.83
CA ASP A 90 -11.20 44.32 -15.05
C ASP A 90 -10.65 43.57 -16.27
N PRO A 91 -11.32 43.65 -17.43
CA PRO A 91 -10.84 43.06 -18.67
C PRO A 91 -9.57 43.77 -19.17
N VAL A 92 -8.58 42.98 -19.59
CA VAL A 92 -7.32 43.40 -20.23
C VAL A 92 -7.34 43.20 -21.75
N GLY A 93 -8.36 42.53 -22.30
CA GLY A 93 -8.63 42.50 -23.74
C GLY A 93 -7.99 41.29 -24.46
N PHE A 94 -8.03 40.11 -23.85
CA PHE A 94 -7.52 38.88 -24.45
C PHE A 94 -8.21 38.61 -25.80
N LYS A 95 -7.44 38.08 -26.76
CA LYS A 95 -7.91 37.78 -28.13
C LYS A 95 -8.11 36.30 -28.38
N VAL A 96 -7.31 35.46 -27.73
CA VAL A 96 -7.30 34.01 -27.86
C VAL A 96 -7.19 33.37 -26.48
N PHE A 97 -7.47 32.07 -26.40
CA PHE A 97 -7.21 31.27 -25.21
C PHE A 97 -5.92 30.46 -25.40
N GLU A 98 -5.02 30.46 -24.43
CA GLU A 98 -3.70 29.82 -24.55
C GLU A 98 -3.35 28.94 -23.33
N ILE A 99 -2.68 27.82 -23.56
CA ILE A 99 -2.00 27.09 -22.47
C ILE A 99 -0.61 27.71 -22.33
N ARG A 100 -0.38 28.40 -21.22
CA ARG A 100 0.91 29.03 -20.92
C ARG A 100 1.87 28.04 -20.25
N GLU A 101 3.16 28.37 -20.33
CA GLU A 101 4.19 27.67 -19.57
C GLU A 101 3.88 27.71 -18.07
N SER A 102 4.27 26.64 -17.38
CA SER A 102 4.03 26.49 -15.95
C SER A 102 4.85 27.50 -15.15
N GLU A 103 4.24 28.12 -14.14
CA GLU A 103 4.93 29.07 -13.25
C GLU A 103 5.38 28.39 -11.96
N ASP A 104 6.63 28.61 -11.55
CA ASP A 104 7.22 28.00 -10.35
C ASP A 104 7.13 28.90 -9.10
N LYS A 105 6.09 29.74 -9.00
CA LYS A 105 5.93 30.69 -7.88
C LYS A 105 4.91 30.17 -6.85
N GLY A 106 5.28 30.22 -5.57
CA GLY A 106 4.40 29.96 -4.41
C GLY A 106 4.65 28.61 -3.72
N THR A 107 4.05 28.42 -2.53
CA THR A 107 4.19 27.18 -1.74
C THR A 107 3.60 25.97 -2.46
N LYS A 108 4.35 24.87 -2.58
CA LYS A 108 3.89 23.65 -3.24
C LYS A 108 2.81 22.94 -2.41
N SER A 109 1.58 22.99 -2.89
CA SER A 109 0.40 22.32 -2.29
C SER A 109 -0.35 21.44 -3.29
N VAL A 110 0.22 21.26 -4.50
CA VAL A 110 -0.33 20.41 -5.55
C VAL A 110 -0.29 18.95 -5.11
N ILE A 111 -1.41 18.26 -5.31
CA ILE A 111 -1.49 16.81 -5.12
C ILE A 111 -0.84 16.12 -6.32
N VAL A 112 0.22 15.37 -6.04
CA VAL A 112 0.84 14.49 -7.03
C VAL A 112 -0.03 13.25 -7.20
N LEU A 113 -0.41 12.96 -8.43
CA LEU A 113 -1.19 11.77 -8.74
C LEU A 113 -0.37 10.49 -8.59
N PRO A 114 -1.02 9.39 -8.17
CA PRO A 114 -0.40 8.08 -8.21
C PRO A 114 -0.18 7.61 -9.66
N ASP A 115 0.64 6.58 -9.79
CA ASP A 115 0.75 5.82 -11.02
C ASP A 115 -0.52 4.99 -11.26
N ILE A 116 -1.04 5.01 -12.48
CA ILE A 116 -2.34 4.40 -12.82
C ILE A 116 -2.26 3.53 -14.06
N ALA A 117 -3.09 2.50 -14.09
CA ALA A 117 -3.16 1.49 -15.13
C ALA A 117 -3.55 2.07 -16.50
N THR A 118 -3.11 1.38 -17.55
CA THR A 118 -3.42 1.66 -18.96
C THR A 118 -4.94 1.78 -19.16
N CYS A 119 -5.40 2.88 -19.76
CA CYS A 119 -6.83 3.03 -20.03
C CYS A 119 -7.28 2.14 -21.21
N PRO A 120 -8.58 1.78 -21.31
CA PRO A 120 -9.10 0.94 -22.38
C PRO A 120 -8.75 1.43 -23.78
N GLU A 121 -8.72 2.73 -24.01
CA GLU A 121 -8.43 3.32 -25.32
C GLU A 121 -6.94 3.27 -25.67
N CYS A 122 -6.03 3.26 -24.68
CA CYS A 122 -4.61 3.00 -24.92
C CYS A 122 -4.35 1.51 -25.13
N LEU A 123 -5.08 0.65 -24.42
CA LEU A 123 -5.03 -0.78 -24.63
C LEU A 123 -5.51 -1.16 -26.04
N ALA A 124 -6.62 -0.58 -26.52
CA ALA A 124 -7.10 -0.82 -27.87
C ALA A 124 -6.05 -0.46 -28.95
N GLU A 125 -5.36 0.67 -28.80
CA GLU A 125 -4.35 1.10 -29.78
C GLU A 125 -3.13 0.18 -29.85
N ILE A 126 -2.63 -0.33 -28.72
CA ILE A 126 -1.47 -1.24 -28.75
C ILE A 126 -1.82 -2.60 -29.35
N LEU A 127 -3.11 -2.91 -29.48
CA LEU A 127 -3.61 -4.16 -30.07
C LEU A 127 -4.10 -3.98 -31.51
N ASP A 128 -4.22 -2.75 -32.00
CA ASP A 128 -4.65 -2.42 -33.36
C ASP A 128 -3.44 -2.34 -34.31
N SER A 129 -3.35 -3.28 -35.26
CA SER A 129 -2.27 -3.38 -36.24
C SER A 129 -2.16 -2.17 -37.18
N THR A 130 -3.20 -1.35 -37.28
CA THR A 130 -3.20 -0.13 -38.10
C THR A 130 -2.69 1.08 -37.32
N ASN A 131 -2.60 0.99 -35.99
CA ASN A 131 -2.15 2.08 -35.16
C ASN A 131 -0.62 2.19 -35.14
N ARG A 132 -0.10 3.42 -35.16
CA ARG A 132 1.35 3.69 -35.07
C ARG A 132 2.00 3.22 -33.77
N ARG A 133 1.19 2.92 -32.74
CA ARG A 133 1.62 2.40 -31.44
C ARG A 133 1.29 0.91 -31.27
N PHE A 134 0.98 0.20 -32.36
CA PHE A 134 0.80 -1.24 -32.33
C PHE A 134 1.98 -1.93 -31.63
N GLN A 135 1.67 -2.76 -30.64
CA GLN A 135 2.64 -3.47 -29.79
C GLN A 135 3.65 -2.58 -29.06
N TYR A 136 3.37 -1.27 -28.89
CA TYR A 136 4.28 -0.37 -28.21
C TYR A 136 4.12 -0.43 -26.68
N PRO A 137 5.15 -0.87 -25.92
CA PRO A 137 5.02 -1.22 -24.49
C PRO A 137 5.02 -0.01 -23.54
N PHE A 138 5.11 1.23 -24.05
CA PHE A 138 5.14 2.45 -23.24
C PHE A 138 4.01 3.43 -23.57
N THR A 139 3.00 2.99 -24.33
CA THR A 139 1.83 3.79 -24.70
C THR A 139 1.11 4.33 -23.47
N ASN A 140 0.80 5.62 -23.48
CA ASN A 140 -0.03 6.28 -22.47
C ASN A 140 -0.77 7.47 -23.09
N CYS A 141 -1.64 8.09 -22.29
CA CYS A 141 -2.33 9.34 -22.59
C CYS A 141 -2.45 10.19 -21.31
N THR A 142 -3.12 11.34 -21.40
CA THR A 142 -3.39 12.20 -20.23
C THR A 142 -4.16 11.49 -19.11
N ASN A 143 -4.94 10.46 -19.46
CA ASN A 143 -5.73 9.70 -18.50
C ASN A 143 -4.98 8.53 -17.89
N CYS A 144 -3.86 8.04 -18.41
CA CYS A 144 -3.23 6.82 -17.88
C CYS A 144 -1.70 6.82 -17.83
N GLY A 145 -1.12 5.78 -17.25
CA GLY A 145 0.33 5.53 -17.24
C GLY A 145 1.04 6.14 -16.04
N PRO A 146 2.38 6.20 -16.08
CA PRO A 146 3.20 6.61 -14.93
C PRO A 146 3.05 8.11 -14.63
N ARG A 147 3.13 8.43 -13.34
CA ARG A 147 3.10 9.76 -12.73
C ARG A 147 4.16 9.79 -11.63
N PHE A 148 3.81 9.44 -10.40
CA PHE A 148 4.68 9.51 -9.22
C PHE A 148 6.04 8.84 -9.43
N SER A 149 6.09 7.68 -10.09
CA SER A 149 7.35 6.94 -10.32
C SER A 149 8.32 7.59 -11.30
N ILE A 150 7.89 8.58 -12.09
CA ILE A 150 8.71 9.24 -13.12
C ILE A 150 8.90 10.74 -12.91
N ILE A 151 8.15 11.35 -11.99
CA ILE A 151 8.30 12.78 -11.67
C ILE A 151 9.66 12.99 -11.01
N GLU A 152 10.42 14.00 -11.40
CA GLU A 152 11.65 14.38 -10.71
C GLU A 152 11.40 15.61 -9.84
N SER A 153 10.60 16.56 -10.32
CA SER A 153 10.19 17.77 -9.59
C SER A 153 8.83 18.30 -10.07
N LEU A 154 8.24 19.21 -9.30
CA LEU A 154 7.06 19.98 -9.70
C LEU A 154 7.49 21.37 -10.22
N PRO A 155 6.72 22.01 -11.13
CA PRO A 155 5.42 21.59 -11.69
C PRO A 155 5.51 20.39 -12.66
N TYR A 156 4.39 19.68 -12.84
CA TYR A 156 4.33 18.47 -13.69
C TYR A 156 4.40 18.80 -15.17
N ASP A 157 5.63 18.79 -15.71
CA ASP A 157 5.94 18.91 -17.14
C ASP A 157 7.07 17.96 -17.54
N ARG A 158 7.13 17.60 -18.83
CA ARG A 158 8.07 16.62 -19.40
C ARG A 158 9.53 16.83 -18.98
N PRO A 159 10.10 18.06 -18.95
CA PRO A 159 11.48 18.30 -18.50
C PRO A 159 11.75 17.92 -17.04
N ASN A 160 10.71 17.95 -16.20
CA ASN A 160 10.76 17.59 -14.79
C ASN A 160 10.36 16.13 -14.55
N THR A 161 10.54 15.27 -15.56
CA THR A 161 10.28 13.82 -15.46
C THR A 161 11.42 13.03 -16.10
N SER A 162 11.47 11.72 -15.85
CA SER A 162 12.42 10.83 -16.52
C SER A 162 12.24 10.75 -18.04
N MET A 163 11.12 11.29 -18.57
CA MET A 163 10.87 11.40 -20.01
C MET A 163 11.64 12.54 -20.69
N LYS A 164 12.31 13.43 -19.93
CA LYS A 164 13.14 14.52 -20.45
C LYS A 164 14.25 14.09 -21.41
N ARG A 165 14.67 12.81 -21.33
CA ARG A 165 15.71 12.21 -22.19
C ARG A 165 15.20 11.81 -23.58
N PHE A 166 13.89 11.87 -23.82
CA PHE A 166 13.24 11.39 -25.03
C PHE A 166 12.58 12.57 -25.75
N ALA A 167 13.26 13.16 -26.73
CA ALA A 167 12.68 14.25 -27.54
C ALA A 167 11.52 13.73 -28.39
N LEU A 168 10.40 14.46 -28.44
CA LEU A 168 9.23 14.04 -29.22
C LEU A 168 9.53 14.05 -30.72
N CYS A 169 9.17 12.98 -31.45
CA CYS A 169 9.18 13.00 -32.91
C CYS A 169 8.07 13.92 -33.44
N PRO A 170 8.14 14.38 -34.71
CA PRO A 170 7.15 15.31 -35.28
C PRO A 170 5.69 14.85 -35.13
N ALA A 171 5.43 13.54 -35.28
CA ALA A 171 4.08 13.00 -35.13
C ALA A 171 3.59 12.98 -33.67
N CYS A 172 4.48 12.76 -32.69
CA CYS A 172 4.11 12.88 -31.28
C CYS A 172 3.99 14.34 -30.85
N GLN A 173 4.81 15.24 -31.40
CA GLN A 173 4.71 16.68 -31.15
C GLN A 173 3.36 17.21 -31.65
N LYS A 174 2.93 16.80 -32.86
CA LYS A 174 1.61 17.15 -33.40
C LYS A 174 0.47 16.74 -32.46
N GLU A 175 0.43 15.49 -31.98
CA GLU A 175 -0.59 15.04 -31.02
C GLU A 175 -0.47 15.75 -29.66
N TYR A 176 0.74 16.13 -29.25
CA TYR A 176 0.98 16.84 -27.99
C TYR A 176 0.46 18.28 -28.03
N ASP A 177 0.52 18.92 -29.20
CA ASP A 177 0.10 20.31 -29.43
C ASP A 177 -1.35 20.43 -29.95
N ASP A 178 -1.96 19.34 -30.42
CA ASP A 178 -3.33 19.34 -30.97
C ASP A 178 -4.39 19.21 -29.85
N PRO A 179 -5.21 20.25 -29.60
CA PRO A 179 -6.23 20.22 -28.55
C PRO A 179 -7.34 19.18 -28.72
N ALA A 180 -7.56 18.70 -29.95
CA ALA A 180 -8.53 17.66 -30.26
C ALA A 180 -7.98 16.25 -29.96
N ASP A 181 -6.66 16.09 -29.82
CA ASP A 181 -6.06 14.80 -29.52
C ASP A 181 -6.12 14.47 -28.02
N ARG A 182 -6.34 13.20 -27.69
CA ARG A 182 -6.34 12.71 -26.30
C ARG A 182 -4.97 12.84 -25.61
N ARG A 183 -3.91 13.01 -26.39
CA ARG A 183 -2.53 13.19 -25.95
C ARG A 183 -2.10 14.65 -25.89
N PHE A 184 -3.02 15.59 -26.08
CA PHE A 184 -2.78 17.00 -25.85
C PHE A 184 -2.19 17.22 -24.45
N HIS A 185 -0.97 17.76 -24.37
CA HIS A 185 -0.21 17.90 -23.12
C HIS A 185 -0.02 16.62 -22.28
N ALA A 186 -0.04 15.42 -22.89
CA ALA A 186 0.36 14.18 -22.23
C ALA A 186 1.88 14.16 -22.03
N GLN A 187 2.34 14.60 -20.86
CA GLN A 187 3.77 14.74 -20.54
C GLN A 187 4.61 13.48 -20.80
N PRO A 188 4.13 12.24 -20.52
CA PRO A 188 4.90 11.03 -20.78
C PRO A 188 4.63 10.40 -22.16
N THR A 189 4.00 11.12 -23.10
CA THR A 189 3.71 10.59 -24.44
C THR A 189 4.97 10.20 -25.20
N ALA A 190 4.87 9.13 -25.99
CA ALA A 190 5.93 8.58 -26.81
C ALA A 190 5.37 7.62 -27.87
N CYS A 191 6.21 7.21 -28.81
CA CYS A 191 5.97 6.16 -29.81
C CYS A 191 7.27 5.36 -30.04
N PRO A 192 7.26 4.29 -30.87
CA PRO A 192 8.46 3.51 -31.18
C PRO A 192 9.66 4.34 -31.70
N ASP A 193 9.41 5.47 -32.38
CA ASP A 193 10.45 6.30 -32.97
C ASP A 193 11.23 7.12 -31.94
N CYS A 194 10.52 7.70 -30.97
CA CYS A 194 11.07 8.69 -30.04
C CYS A 194 11.20 8.21 -28.59
N GLY A 195 10.51 7.14 -28.24
CA GLY A 195 10.34 6.74 -26.86
C GLY A 195 11.28 5.63 -26.38
N PRO A 196 11.02 5.11 -25.17
CA PRO A 196 11.79 4.03 -24.61
C PRO A 196 11.71 2.73 -25.43
N ARG A 197 12.71 1.87 -25.27
CA ARG A 197 12.87 0.59 -25.98
C ARG A 197 13.17 -0.55 -25.02
N LEU A 198 12.63 -1.73 -25.34
CA LEU A 198 12.88 -2.98 -24.62
C LEU A 198 14.23 -3.60 -25.00
N GLN A 199 14.83 -4.28 -24.05
CA GLN A 199 15.99 -5.14 -24.22
C GLN A 199 15.82 -6.42 -23.41
N PHE A 200 16.16 -7.55 -24.01
CA PHE A 200 16.31 -8.82 -23.29
C PHE A 200 17.78 -9.07 -23.03
N ARG A 201 18.12 -9.33 -21.77
CA ARG A 201 19.49 -9.49 -21.30
C ARG A 201 19.69 -10.82 -20.58
N THR A 202 20.89 -11.37 -20.70
CA THR A 202 21.32 -12.55 -19.92
C THR A 202 21.50 -12.20 -18.44
N ALA A 203 21.71 -13.24 -17.60
CA ALA A 203 22.09 -13.05 -16.20
C ALA A 203 23.35 -12.19 -15.97
N SER A 204 24.27 -12.15 -16.95
CA SER A 204 25.48 -11.30 -16.90
C SER A 204 25.23 -9.86 -17.38
N GLY A 205 24.03 -9.56 -17.90
CA GLY A 205 23.66 -8.24 -18.41
C GLY A 205 23.93 -8.03 -19.91
N GLU A 206 24.37 -9.06 -20.63
CA GLU A 206 24.60 -8.99 -22.08
C GLU A 206 23.26 -8.87 -22.82
N VAL A 207 23.13 -7.89 -23.73
CA VAL A 207 21.91 -7.71 -24.54
C VAL A 207 21.87 -8.76 -25.66
N LYS A 208 20.80 -9.56 -25.71
CA LYS A 208 20.58 -10.60 -26.74
C LYS A 208 19.55 -10.18 -27.79
N GLN A 209 18.44 -9.59 -27.36
CA GLN A 209 17.39 -9.08 -28.25
C GLN A 209 16.95 -7.68 -27.82
N SER A 210 16.27 -6.97 -28.72
CA SER A 210 15.72 -5.63 -28.50
C SER A 210 14.36 -5.47 -29.16
N GLY A 211 13.57 -4.51 -28.70
CA GLY A 211 12.24 -4.24 -29.26
C GLY A 211 11.28 -5.41 -29.05
N GLN A 212 10.52 -5.79 -30.08
CA GLN A 212 9.51 -6.85 -29.98
C GLN A 212 10.14 -8.23 -29.73
N ASP A 213 11.30 -8.51 -30.34
CA ASP A 213 12.02 -9.77 -30.13
C ASP A 213 12.45 -9.96 -28.68
N ALA A 214 12.70 -8.86 -27.95
CA ALA A 214 12.99 -8.94 -26.51
C ALA A 214 11.78 -9.41 -25.69
N LEU A 215 10.57 -8.96 -26.06
CA LEU A 215 9.33 -9.40 -25.41
C LEU A 215 9.07 -10.88 -25.69
N LEU A 216 9.23 -11.31 -26.94
CA LEU A 216 9.06 -12.71 -27.33
C LEU A 216 10.09 -13.63 -26.65
N ALA A 217 11.36 -13.20 -26.58
CA ALA A 217 12.40 -13.94 -25.87
C ALA A 217 12.09 -14.09 -24.36
N ALA A 218 11.57 -13.04 -23.72
CA ALA A 218 11.14 -13.11 -22.33
C ALA A 218 9.97 -14.06 -22.12
N ALA A 219 8.95 -14.01 -22.98
CA ALA A 219 7.83 -14.92 -22.91
C ALA A 219 8.26 -16.38 -23.11
N GLN A 220 9.17 -16.62 -24.07
CA GLN A 220 9.74 -17.95 -24.28
C GLN A 220 10.52 -18.43 -23.06
N ALA A 221 11.34 -17.58 -22.44
CA ALA A 221 12.07 -17.94 -21.23
C ALA A 221 11.13 -18.34 -20.08
N VAL A 222 10.00 -17.64 -19.88
CA VAL A 222 8.98 -18.04 -18.90
C VAL A 222 8.36 -19.39 -19.26
N ARG A 223 8.05 -19.64 -20.55
CA ARG A 223 7.53 -20.95 -21.03
C ARG A 223 8.53 -22.08 -20.83
N ASP A 224 9.82 -21.79 -20.94
CA ASP A 224 10.92 -22.73 -20.64
C ASP A 224 11.14 -22.93 -19.13
N GLY A 225 10.29 -22.32 -18.29
CA GLY A 225 10.29 -22.43 -16.84
C GLY A 225 11.28 -21.50 -16.14
N LEU A 226 12.00 -20.63 -16.86
CA LEU A 226 13.02 -19.75 -16.29
C LEU A 226 12.41 -18.61 -15.46
N ILE A 227 13.22 -18.06 -14.53
CA ILE A 227 12.87 -16.88 -13.74
C ILE A 227 13.30 -15.64 -14.53
N VAL A 228 12.33 -14.83 -14.94
CA VAL A 228 12.57 -13.60 -15.72
C VAL A 228 12.36 -12.38 -14.84
N ALA A 229 13.39 -11.54 -14.70
CA ALA A 229 13.25 -10.24 -14.05
C ALA A 229 12.76 -9.18 -15.05
N VAL A 230 11.52 -8.69 -14.88
CA VAL A 230 10.88 -7.72 -15.77
C VAL A 230 10.88 -6.34 -15.14
N LYS A 231 11.48 -5.35 -15.79
CA LYS A 231 11.40 -3.94 -15.37
C LYS A 231 10.00 -3.40 -15.64
N GLY A 232 9.22 -3.24 -14.58
CA GLY A 232 7.86 -2.73 -14.60
C GLY A 232 7.78 -1.20 -14.47
N LEU A 233 6.69 -0.72 -13.87
CA LEU A 233 6.44 0.72 -13.71
C LEU A 233 7.21 1.33 -12.54
N GLY A 234 7.12 0.70 -11.37
CA GLY A 234 7.68 1.19 -10.10
C GLY A 234 8.90 0.39 -9.61
N GLY A 235 9.28 -0.66 -10.33
CA GLY A 235 10.44 -1.50 -10.01
C GLY A 235 10.43 -2.78 -10.85
N PHE A 236 11.29 -3.73 -10.51
CA PHE A 236 11.36 -5.03 -11.19
C PHE A 236 10.39 -6.05 -10.60
N HIS A 237 9.81 -6.91 -11.43
CA HIS A 237 9.12 -8.15 -11.02
C HIS A 237 9.97 -9.37 -11.34
N LEU A 238 9.92 -10.39 -10.49
CA LEU A 238 10.35 -11.75 -10.83
C LEU A 238 9.14 -12.53 -11.32
N ILE A 239 9.20 -13.00 -12.57
CA ILE A 239 8.12 -13.67 -13.27
C ILE A 239 8.50 -15.13 -13.56
N VAL A 240 7.60 -16.05 -13.23
CA VAL A 240 7.64 -17.48 -13.58
C VAL A 240 6.24 -17.99 -13.91
N ASP A 241 6.14 -19.08 -14.67
CA ASP A 241 4.85 -19.76 -14.90
C ASP A 241 4.26 -20.24 -13.58
N ALA A 242 3.07 -19.74 -13.21
CA ALA A 242 2.39 -20.08 -11.96
C ALA A 242 1.89 -21.54 -11.92
N ARG A 243 1.88 -22.22 -13.06
CA ARG A 243 1.45 -23.63 -13.19
C ARG A 243 2.61 -24.61 -13.00
N SER A 244 3.85 -24.12 -13.05
CA SER A 244 5.04 -24.95 -12.87
C SER A 244 5.49 -24.93 -11.41
N ASP A 245 5.18 -26.01 -10.69
CA ASP A 245 5.57 -26.15 -9.27
C ASP A 245 7.09 -26.09 -9.08
N ASP A 246 7.87 -26.65 -10.02
CA ASP A 246 9.34 -26.61 -9.98
C ASP A 246 9.89 -25.19 -10.19
N ALA A 247 9.32 -24.41 -11.12
CA ALA A 247 9.75 -23.04 -11.34
C ALA A 247 9.43 -22.14 -10.13
N VAL A 248 8.25 -22.33 -9.53
CA VAL A 248 7.84 -21.59 -8.32
C VAL A 248 8.70 -21.97 -7.12
N LYS A 249 8.98 -23.26 -6.90
CA LYS A 249 9.91 -23.72 -5.84
C LYS A 249 11.30 -23.15 -6.02
N ARG A 250 11.85 -23.19 -7.24
CA ARG A 250 13.15 -22.59 -7.55
C ARG A 250 13.19 -21.09 -7.27
N LEU A 251 12.13 -20.36 -7.59
CA LEU A 251 12.01 -18.94 -7.24
C LEU A 251 12.03 -18.73 -5.73
N ARG A 252 11.31 -19.55 -4.96
CA ARG A 252 11.26 -19.47 -3.49
C ARG A 252 12.61 -19.74 -2.85
N GLU A 253 13.29 -20.80 -3.29
CA GLU A 253 14.63 -21.17 -2.83
C GLU A 253 15.61 -20.02 -3.06
N ARG A 254 15.68 -19.49 -4.29
CA ARG A 254 16.62 -18.41 -4.63
C ARG A 254 16.29 -17.08 -3.96
N LYS A 255 15.01 -16.80 -3.68
CA LYS A 255 14.57 -15.57 -2.99
C LYS A 255 14.63 -15.68 -1.47
N HIS A 256 14.91 -16.86 -0.92
CA HIS A 256 14.78 -17.19 0.50
C HIS A 256 13.38 -16.86 1.05
N ARG A 257 12.34 -17.25 0.30
CA ARG A 257 10.93 -16.99 0.62
C ARG A 257 10.13 -18.29 0.60
N GLU A 258 10.23 -19.06 1.66
CA GLU A 258 9.71 -20.43 1.71
C GLU A 258 8.19 -20.51 1.61
N GLU A 259 7.45 -19.85 2.51
CA GLU A 259 5.99 -20.07 2.60
C GLU A 259 5.14 -18.80 2.36
N LYS A 260 5.72 -17.60 2.45
CA LYS A 260 4.97 -16.35 2.24
C LYS A 260 4.33 -16.34 0.84
N PRO A 261 3.01 -16.07 0.71
CA PRO A 261 2.30 -16.15 -0.57
C PRO A 261 2.96 -15.28 -1.66
N LEU A 262 2.93 -15.78 -2.89
CA LEU A 262 3.41 -15.08 -4.08
C LEU A 262 2.21 -14.49 -4.83
N ALA A 263 2.29 -13.20 -5.16
CA ALA A 263 1.26 -12.55 -5.97
C ALA A 263 1.31 -13.07 -7.41
N MET A 264 0.15 -13.12 -8.05
CA MET A 264 -0.02 -13.60 -9.41
C MET A 264 -0.61 -12.53 -10.31
N MET A 265 -0.19 -12.54 -11.56
CA MET A 265 -0.81 -11.77 -12.63
C MET A 265 -1.57 -12.71 -13.56
N PHE A 266 -2.85 -12.42 -13.78
CA PHE A 266 -3.70 -13.13 -14.74
C PHE A 266 -3.81 -12.33 -16.04
N PRO A 267 -3.87 -12.97 -17.22
CA PRO A 267 -4.07 -12.25 -18.47
C PRO A 267 -5.40 -11.50 -18.53
N GLU A 268 -6.46 -12.13 -18.02
CA GLU A 268 -7.84 -11.64 -18.14
C GLU A 268 -8.65 -11.97 -16.89
N ILE A 269 -9.68 -11.16 -16.63
CA ILE A 269 -10.57 -11.33 -15.47
C ILE A 269 -11.39 -12.62 -15.52
N ALA A 270 -11.71 -13.13 -16.71
CA ALA A 270 -12.44 -14.38 -16.88
C ALA A 270 -11.71 -15.56 -16.23
N MET A 271 -10.37 -15.63 -16.40
CA MET A 271 -9.54 -16.65 -15.77
C MET A 271 -9.49 -16.50 -14.24
N VAL A 272 -9.58 -15.27 -13.72
CA VAL A 272 -9.66 -15.05 -12.27
C VAL A 272 -10.96 -15.65 -11.72
N HIS A 273 -12.09 -15.42 -12.42
CA HIS A 273 -13.38 -16.01 -12.06
C HIS A 273 -13.39 -17.53 -12.15
N GLU A 274 -12.53 -18.16 -12.95
CA GLU A 274 -12.41 -19.62 -13.01
C GLU A 274 -11.72 -20.21 -11.78
N GLU A 275 -10.73 -19.52 -11.20
CA GLU A 275 -9.91 -20.02 -10.08
C GLU A 275 -10.37 -19.48 -8.70
N CYS A 276 -10.96 -18.29 -8.64
CA CYS A 276 -11.29 -17.59 -7.40
C CYS A 276 -12.79 -17.27 -7.27
N VAL A 277 -13.26 -17.12 -6.04
CA VAL A 277 -14.54 -16.48 -5.73
C VAL A 277 -14.31 -14.97 -5.78
N VAL A 278 -15.09 -14.26 -6.59
CA VAL A 278 -14.91 -12.83 -6.82
C VAL A 278 -16.25 -12.12 -6.67
N SER A 279 -16.34 -11.23 -5.69
CA SER A 279 -17.48 -10.32 -5.51
C SER A 279 -17.43 -9.15 -6.51
N GLU A 280 -18.54 -8.43 -6.64
CA GLU A 280 -18.62 -7.25 -7.53
C GLU A 280 -17.63 -6.14 -7.14
N LEU A 281 -17.34 -5.96 -5.85
CA LEU A 281 -16.37 -4.96 -5.39
C LEU A 281 -14.94 -5.39 -5.70
N GLU A 282 -14.59 -6.65 -5.47
CA GLU A 282 -13.27 -7.21 -5.79
C GLU A 282 -13.00 -7.13 -7.30
N ASP A 283 -14.00 -7.42 -8.11
CA ASP A 283 -13.87 -7.32 -9.57
C ASP A 283 -13.66 -5.85 -10.01
N ARG A 284 -14.39 -4.90 -9.41
CA ARG A 284 -14.15 -3.47 -9.64
C ARG A 284 -12.75 -3.04 -9.21
N LEU A 285 -12.23 -3.53 -8.09
CA LEU A 285 -10.88 -3.24 -7.62
C LEU A 285 -9.82 -3.80 -8.57
N LEU A 286 -9.96 -5.03 -9.07
CA LEU A 286 -9.03 -5.61 -10.05
C LEU A 286 -8.94 -4.80 -11.34
N ARG A 287 -10.07 -4.26 -11.82
CA ARG A 287 -10.16 -3.43 -13.05
C ARG A 287 -10.00 -1.93 -12.79
N SER A 288 -9.75 -1.54 -11.55
CA SER A 288 -9.60 -0.13 -11.18
C SER A 288 -8.35 0.49 -11.82
N PRO A 289 -8.30 1.82 -12.00
CA PRO A 289 -7.07 2.51 -12.37
C PRO A 289 -5.88 2.21 -11.45
N GLU A 290 -6.14 1.96 -10.17
CA GLU A 290 -5.15 1.61 -9.16
C GLU A 290 -4.59 0.20 -9.41
N SER A 291 -5.41 -0.72 -9.96
CA SER A 291 -5.09 -2.11 -10.31
C SER A 291 -4.20 -2.79 -9.25
N PRO A 292 -4.63 -2.84 -7.96
CA PRO A 292 -3.86 -3.46 -6.89
C PRO A 292 -3.80 -4.99 -7.03
N ILE A 293 -3.00 -5.61 -6.17
CA ILE A 293 -3.16 -7.02 -5.84
C ILE A 293 -4.36 -7.14 -4.89
N VAL A 294 -5.38 -7.89 -5.29
CA VAL A 294 -6.57 -8.19 -4.47
C VAL A 294 -6.42 -9.59 -3.89
N LEU A 295 -6.62 -9.73 -2.58
CA LEU A 295 -6.66 -11.03 -1.92
C LEU A 295 -8.03 -11.67 -2.12
N LEU A 296 -8.11 -12.73 -2.92
CA LEU A 296 -9.34 -13.43 -3.27
C LEU A 296 -9.36 -14.83 -2.69
N ASP A 297 -10.53 -15.31 -2.29
CA ASP A 297 -10.71 -16.70 -1.88
C ASP A 297 -10.62 -17.63 -3.09
N ARG A 298 -9.92 -18.74 -2.93
CA ARG A 298 -9.88 -19.79 -3.95
C ARG A 298 -11.23 -20.48 -4.02
N LYS A 299 -11.65 -20.86 -5.22
CA LYS A 299 -12.79 -21.77 -5.36
C LYS A 299 -12.45 -23.13 -4.74
N ASP A 300 -13.33 -23.62 -3.89
CA ASP A 300 -13.14 -24.90 -3.23
C ASP A 300 -13.50 -26.06 -4.18
N ASN A 301 -12.56 -26.42 -5.05
CA ASN A 301 -12.67 -27.59 -5.93
C ASN A 301 -11.99 -28.79 -5.28
N ARG A 302 -12.52 -29.26 -4.14
CA ARG A 302 -12.06 -30.51 -3.52
C ARG A 302 -12.62 -31.70 -4.29
N GLU A 303 -11.75 -32.49 -4.93
CA GLU A 303 -12.09 -33.87 -5.29
C GLU A 303 -12.05 -34.79 -4.05
N LEU A 304 -12.53 -36.03 -4.24
CA LEU A 304 -12.84 -37.11 -3.27
C LEU A 304 -11.81 -37.43 -2.15
N TYR A 305 -10.69 -36.72 -2.07
CA TYR A 305 -9.61 -36.92 -1.10
C TYR A 305 -9.12 -35.62 -0.41
N GLY A 306 -9.89 -34.52 -0.47
CA GLY A 306 -9.66 -33.34 0.37
C GLY A 306 -8.45 -32.46 -0.01
N LYS A 307 -7.88 -32.63 -1.21
CA LYS A 307 -6.87 -31.70 -1.76
C LYS A 307 -7.55 -30.59 -2.53
N LEU A 308 -7.09 -29.35 -2.34
CA LEU A 308 -7.51 -28.21 -3.14
C LEU A 308 -6.99 -28.41 -4.58
N VAL A 309 -7.89 -28.57 -5.56
CA VAL A 309 -7.52 -28.70 -6.98
C VAL A 309 -7.68 -27.34 -7.65
N SER A 310 -6.62 -26.85 -8.29
CA SER A 310 -6.72 -25.65 -9.13
C SER A 310 -7.38 -26.00 -10.46
N THR A 311 -8.37 -25.21 -10.88
CA THR A 311 -9.00 -25.35 -12.20
C THR A 311 -8.02 -25.02 -13.31
N LEU A 312 -7.15 -24.04 -13.08
CA LEU A 312 -6.15 -23.57 -14.04
C LEU A 312 -4.76 -24.20 -13.87
N GLY A 313 -4.64 -25.21 -13.01
CA GLY A 313 -3.37 -25.89 -12.73
C GLY A 313 -2.35 -25.02 -11.99
N ILE A 314 -2.78 -24.01 -11.24
CA ILE A 314 -1.93 -23.17 -10.38
C ILE A 314 -1.25 -24.05 -9.32
N ALA A 315 0.07 -23.95 -9.27
CA ALA A 315 0.91 -24.72 -8.36
C ALA A 315 0.57 -24.42 -6.90
N THR A 316 0.50 -25.45 -6.05
CA THR A 316 0.25 -25.29 -4.61
C THR A 316 1.35 -24.48 -3.92
N SER A 317 2.57 -24.53 -4.45
CA SER A 317 3.69 -23.72 -3.98
C SER A 317 3.49 -22.22 -4.17
N VAL A 318 2.52 -21.72 -4.96
CA VAL A 318 2.25 -20.27 -5.06
C VAL A 318 1.81 -19.70 -3.71
N ALA A 319 0.95 -20.41 -2.98
CA ALA A 319 0.45 -20.00 -1.67
C ALA A 319 0.21 -21.25 -0.78
N PRO A 320 1.28 -21.86 -0.24
CA PRO A 320 1.19 -23.10 0.52
C PRO A 320 0.25 -22.96 1.73
N GLY A 321 -0.76 -23.83 1.83
CA GLY A 321 -1.70 -23.83 2.95
C GLY A 321 -2.60 -22.60 3.07
N ASN A 322 -2.55 -21.66 2.13
CA ASN A 322 -3.34 -20.43 2.16
C ASN A 322 -4.60 -20.59 1.30
N PRO A 323 -5.81 -20.34 1.84
CA PRO A 323 -7.06 -20.43 1.10
C PRO A 323 -7.28 -19.25 0.15
N CYS A 324 -6.47 -18.19 0.26
CA CYS A 324 -6.56 -17.01 -0.59
C CYS A 324 -5.38 -16.95 -1.57
N LEU A 325 -5.61 -16.28 -2.71
CA LEU A 325 -4.58 -15.91 -3.68
C LEU A 325 -4.48 -14.40 -3.77
N GLY A 326 -3.25 -13.89 -3.87
CA GLY A 326 -3.01 -12.49 -4.23
C GLY A 326 -3.04 -12.35 -5.75
N VAL A 327 -4.08 -11.72 -6.29
CA VAL A 327 -4.34 -11.64 -7.73
C VAL A 327 -4.29 -10.19 -8.21
N MET A 328 -3.61 -9.94 -9.33
CA MET A 328 -3.67 -8.67 -10.06
C MET A 328 -3.88 -8.90 -11.56
N LEU A 329 -4.34 -7.86 -12.24
CA LEU A 329 -4.43 -7.81 -13.70
C LEU A 329 -3.22 -7.06 -14.31
N PRO A 330 -2.97 -7.19 -15.62
CA PRO A 330 -1.90 -6.47 -16.28
C PRO A 330 -2.25 -4.99 -16.27
N TYR A 331 -1.34 -4.14 -15.78
CA TYR A 331 -1.61 -2.72 -15.59
C TYR A 331 -0.76 -1.78 -16.46
N THR A 332 0.30 -2.28 -17.10
CA THR A 332 1.10 -1.52 -18.08
C THR A 332 0.94 -2.11 -19.47
N PRO A 333 1.21 -1.36 -20.56
CA PRO A 333 1.20 -1.92 -21.91
C PRO A 333 2.19 -3.09 -22.05
N LEU A 334 3.36 -3.00 -21.40
CA LEU A 334 4.33 -4.11 -21.33
C LEU A 334 3.70 -5.38 -20.72
N HIS A 335 3.00 -5.25 -19.59
CA HIS A 335 2.32 -6.37 -18.95
C HIS A 335 1.21 -6.93 -19.84
N HIS A 336 0.39 -6.08 -20.46
CA HIS A 336 -0.65 -6.55 -21.37
C HIS A 336 -0.07 -7.35 -22.55
N LEU A 337 1.01 -6.86 -23.17
CA LEU A 337 1.65 -7.55 -24.28
C LEU A 337 2.30 -8.87 -23.86
N LEU A 338 3.01 -8.88 -22.72
CA LEU A 338 3.64 -10.09 -22.18
C LEU A 338 2.60 -11.15 -21.79
N MET A 339 1.55 -10.76 -21.06
CA MET A 339 0.51 -11.69 -20.61
C MET A 339 -0.34 -12.21 -21.77
N ARG A 340 -0.56 -11.40 -22.82
CA ARG A 340 -1.20 -11.86 -24.06
C ARG A 340 -0.35 -12.88 -24.81
N GLU A 341 0.96 -12.69 -24.85
CA GLU A 341 1.90 -13.64 -25.47
C GLU A 341 2.01 -14.94 -24.66
N LEU A 342 1.90 -14.89 -23.33
CA LEU A 342 1.92 -16.08 -22.47
C LEU A 342 0.59 -16.84 -22.49
N GLY A 343 -0.54 -16.14 -22.39
CA GLY A 343 -1.87 -16.76 -22.39
C GLY A 343 -2.24 -17.53 -21.12
N HIS A 344 -1.47 -17.41 -20.03
CA HIS A 344 -1.74 -18.06 -18.75
C HIS A 344 -1.27 -17.21 -17.57
N ALA A 345 -1.70 -17.56 -16.36
CA ALA A 345 -1.27 -16.90 -15.13
C ALA A 345 0.22 -17.10 -14.86
N VAL A 346 0.84 -16.08 -14.27
CA VAL A 346 2.24 -16.10 -13.83
C VAL A 346 2.34 -15.61 -12.39
N VAL A 347 3.36 -16.08 -11.67
CA VAL A 347 3.80 -15.38 -10.46
C VAL A 347 4.42 -14.06 -10.89
N ALA A 348 4.10 -12.98 -10.19
CA ALA A 348 4.68 -11.67 -10.38
C ALA A 348 4.96 -11.05 -9.01
N THR A 349 6.13 -11.35 -8.46
CA THR A 349 6.56 -10.86 -7.15
C THR A 349 7.64 -9.77 -7.30
N SER A 350 7.85 -8.96 -6.26
CA SER A 350 8.85 -7.89 -6.27
C SER A 350 10.27 -8.42 -6.56
N GLY A 351 11.05 -7.67 -7.35
CA GLY A 351 12.40 -7.98 -7.78
C GLY A 351 13.44 -7.51 -6.77
N ASN A 352 13.52 -8.23 -5.66
CA ASN A 352 14.46 -8.02 -4.56
C ASN A 352 14.67 -9.33 -3.79
N LEU A 353 15.75 -9.40 -3.02
CA LEU A 353 15.88 -10.36 -1.93
C LEU A 353 14.86 -10.04 -0.84
N SER A 354 14.42 -11.04 -0.05
CA SER A 354 13.46 -10.80 1.04
C SER A 354 13.89 -9.61 1.91
N ASP A 355 12.91 -8.77 2.26
CA ASP A 355 13.05 -7.63 3.19
C ASP A 355 13.97 -6.48 2.70
N GLU A 356 14.40 -6.53 1.44
CA GLU A 356 15.01 -5.39 0.76
C GLU A 356 14.01 -4.62 -0.13
N PRO A 357 14.20 -3.32 -0.39
CA PRO A 357 13.41 -2.56 -1.36
C PRO A 357 13.55 -3.11 -2.78
N ILE A 358 12.48 -2.99 -3.58
CA ILE A 358 12.45 -3.38 -4.99
C ILE A 358 13.54 -2.63 -5.80
N CYS A 359 14.25 -3.36 -6.67
CA CYS A 359 15.24 -2.74 -7.57
C CYS A 359 14.53 -1.81 -8.57
N ILE A 360 15.18 -0.71 -8.96
CA ILE A 360 14.66 0.23 -9.98
C ILE A 360 15.66 0.50 -11.12
N ASP A 361 16.96 0.32 -10.87
CA ASP A 361 18.03 0.48 -11.85
C ASP A 361 18.48 -0.87 -12.44
N GLU A 362 18.81 -0.88 -13.72
CA GLU A 362 19.20 -2.08 -14.46
C GLU A 362 20.51 -2.68 -13.96
N ARG A 363 21.50 -1.85 -13.60
CA ARG A 363 22.80 -2.34 -13.11
C ARG A 363 22.68 -2.85 -11.69
N GLU A 364 21.86 -2.19 -10.88
CA GLU A 364 21.47 -2.69 -9.57
C GLU A 364 20.77 -4.04 -9.67
N ALA A 365 19.74 -4.17 -10.52
CA ALA A 365 18.99 -5.40 -10.70
C ALA A 365 19.88 -6.57 -11.14
N ILE A 366 20.81 -6.35 -12.08
CA ILE A 366 21.76 -7.39 -12.51
C ILE A 366 22.65 -7.85 -11.35
N ARG A 367 23.09 -6.94 -10.47
CA ARG A 367 23.91 -7.30 -9.30
C ARG A 367 23.11 -8.00 -8.21
N ARG A 368 21.98 -7.42 -7.78
CA ARG A 368 21.20 -7.87 -6.62
C ARG A 368 20.35 -9.11 -6.93
N LEU A 369 19.89 -9.25 -8.18
CA LEU A 369 19.10 -10.41 -8.61
C LEU A 369 19.95 -11.48 -9.28
N ASN A 370 21.28 -11.34 -9.25
CA ASN A 370 22.20 -12.39 -9.64
C ASN A 370 21.99 -13.63 -8.75
N GLY A 371 21.89 -14.81 -9.37
CA GLY A 371 21.56 -16.04 -8.65
C GLY A 371 20.06 -16.22 -8.37
N ILE A 372 19.22 -15.21 -8.63
CA ILE A 372 17.75 -15.33 -8.57
C ILE A 372 17.17 -15.43 -9.97
N ALA A 373 17.32 -14.39 -10.78
CA ALA A 373 16.79 -14.34 -12.13
C ALA A 373 17.76 -14.98 -13.14
N ASP A 374 17.22 -15.75 -14.07
CA ASP A 374 17.98 -16.37 -15.16
C ASP A 374 18.23 -15.37 -16.31
N CYS A 375 17.30 -14.42 -16.49
CA CYS A 375 17.39 -13.37 -17.51
C CYS A 375 16.56 -12.14 -17.14
N PHE A 376 16.72 -11.06 -17.91
CA PHE A 376 16.12 -9.76 -17.62
C PHE A 376 15.43 -9.16 -18.85
N LEU A 377 14.17 -8.75 -18.72
CA LEU A 377 13.47 -7.90 -19.67
C LEU A 377 13.46 -6.47 -19.15
N VAL A 378 14.25 -5.58 -19.75
CA VAL A 378 14.45 -4.21 -19.25
C VAL A 378 14.11 -3.15 -20.29
N HIS A 379 14.09 -1.89 -19.86
CA HIS A 379 13.88 -0.75 -20.74
C HIS A 379 14.63 0.49 -20.29
N ASN A 380 14.97 1.35 -21.23
CA ASN A 380 15.78 2.55 -20.99
C ASN A 380 15.02 3.75 -20.41
N ARG A 381 13.72 3.65 -20.05
CA ARG A 381 13.06 4.66 -19.22
C ARG A 381 13.51 4.52 -17.76
N PRO A 382 14.15 5.53 -17.15
CA PRO A 382 14.49 5.47 -15.73
C PRO A 382 13.22 5.50 -14.86
N ILE A 383 13.26 4.74 -13.77
CA ILE A 383 12.30 4.81 -12.67
C ILE A 383 12.95 5.70 -11.62
N VAL A 384 12.29 6.79 -11.24
CA VAL A 384 12.82 7.79 -10.30
C VAL A 384 12.60 7.35 -8.85
N ARG A 385 11.44 6.76 -8.59
CA ARG A 385 11.03 6.28 -7.27
C ARG A 385 10.61 4.83 -7.34
N HIS A 386 11.08 4.05 -6.38
CA HIS A 386 10.56 2.70 -6.20
C HIS A 386 9.12 2.79 -5.72
N VAL A 387 8.25 1.94 -6.28
CA VAL A 387 6.85 1.85 -5.88
C VAL A 387 6.42 0.39 -6.02
N ASP A 388 6.22 -0.28 -4.89
CA ASP A 388 5.67 -1.64 -4.85
C ASP A 388 4.21 -1.69 -5.32
N ASP A 389 3.74 -2.89 -5.66
CA ASP A 389 2.32 -3.11 -5.89
C ASP A 389 1.54 -3.03 -4.57
N SER A 390 0.46 -2.26 -4.57
CA SER A 390 -0.48 -2.20 -3.44
C SER A 390 -1.20 -3.52 -3.26
N VAL A 391 -1.55 -3.84 -2.01
CA VAL A 391 -2.30 -5.06 -1.66
C VAL A 391 -3.56 -4.65 -0.92
N VAL A 392 -4.71 -5.13 -1.38
CA VAL A 392 -6.02 -4.83 -0.81
C VAL A 392 -6.82 -6.12 -0.60
N ARG A 393 -7.80 -6.06 0.30
CA ARG A 393 -8.82 -7.10 0.48
C ARG A 393 -10.17 -6.44 0.67
N VAL A 394 -11.25 -7.11 0.29
CA VAL A 394 -12.60 -6.67 0.66
C VAL A 394 -13.00 -7.32 1.98
N LEU A 395 -13.39 -6.50 2.95
CA LEU A 395 -13.88 -6.95 4.25
C LEU A 395 -15.15 -6.16 4.59
N LEU A 396 -16.21 -6.87 5.00
CA LEU A 396 -17.52 -6.28 5.32
C LEU A 396 -18.05 -5.33 4.22
N GLY A 397 -17.85 -5.70 2.95
CA GLY A 397 -18.30 -4.93 1.80
C GLY A 397 -17.53 -3.63 1.55
N ARG A 398 -16.37 -3.43 2.18
CA ARG A 398 -15.49 -2.28 2.00
C ARG A 398 -14.08 -2.71 1.61
N GLU A 399 -13.38 -1.83 0.92
CA GLU A 399 -11.96 -2.01 0.62
C GLU A 399 -11.13 -1.78 1.88
N LEU A 400 -10.20 -2.70 2.17
CA LEU A 400 -9.18 -2.59 3.20
C LEU A 400 -7.80 -2.65 2.53
N VAL A 401 -7.04 -1.56 2.63
CA VAL A 401 -5.67 -1.48 2.09
C VAL A 401 -4.69 -2.07 3.10
N LEU A 402 -4.06 -3.19 2.74
CA LEU A 402 -3.03 -3.85 3.54
C LEU A 402 -1.62 -3.32 3.26
N ARG A 403 -1.40 -2.87 2.01
CA ARG A 403 -0.19 -2.18 1.59
C ARG A 403 -0.55 -1.03 0.67
N ARG A 404 -0.28 0.19 1.11
CA ARG A 404 -0.46 1.43 0.33
C ARG A 404 0.80 1.75 -0.45
N ALA A 405 0.78 1.55 -1.77
CA ALA A 405 1.89 1.85 -2.67
C ALA A 405 1.36 2.27 -4.06
N ARG A 406 1.66 1.55 -5.15
CA ARG A 406 1.21 1.89 -6.52
C ARG A 406 -0.31 2.06 -6.59
N GLY A 407 -0.78 3.09 -7.28
CA GLY A 407 -2.20 3.40 -7.41
C GLY A 407 -2.75 4.29 -6.28
N TYR A 408 -2.13 4.29 -5.10
CA TYR A 408 -2.63 5.04 -3.94
C TYR A 408 -1.64 6.13 -3.49
N ALA A 409 -0.37 5.78 -3.31
CA ALA A 409 0.67 6.74 -2.97
C ALA A 409 1.00 7.64 -4.18
N PRO A 410 1.20 8.96 -3.98
CA PRO A 410 1.33 9.66 -2.70
C PRO A 410 0.07 10.44 -2.30
N LEU A 411 -1.14 9.98 -2.65
CA LEU A 411 -2.37 10.72 -2.34
C LEU A 411 -2.47 11.01 -0.83
N PRO A 412 -2.87 12.23 -0.43
CA PRO A 412 -2.94 12.60 0.97
C PRO A 412 -4.16 12.00 1.66
N VAL A 413 -4.07 11.86 2.97
CA VAL A 413 -5.22 11.81 3.87
C VAL A 413 -5.53 13.25 4.28
N GLN A 414 -6.79 13.66 4.16
CA GLN A 414 -7.21 14.99 4.62
C GLN A 414 -7.53 14.95 6.11
N VAL A 415 -7.05 15.94 6.86
CA VAL A 415 -7.37 16.11 8.28
C VAL A 415 -8.19 17.39 8.47
N SER A 416 -9.14 17.34 9.41
CA SER A 416 -10.13 18.41 9.63
C SER A 416 -9.56 19.69 10.26
N THR A 417 -8.42 19.58 10.93
CA THR A 417 -7.71 20.70 11.56
C THR A 417 -6.48 21.08 10.77
N ASN A 418 -6.29 22.38 10.55
CA ASN A 418 -5.04 22.88 9.98
C ASN A 418 -3.90 22.56 10.96
N VAL A 419 -2.85 21.91 10.47
CA VAL A 419 -1.69 21.61 11.32
C VAL A 419 -0.83 22.86 11.37
N ASP A 420 -0.75 23.51 12.53
CA ASP A 420 0.06 24.73 12.74
C ASP A 420 1.56 24.49 12.48
N HIS A 421 1.97 23.22 12.50
CA HIS A 421 3.31 22.75 12.21
C HIS A 421 3.37 21.93 10.92
N THR A 422 4.48 22.07 10.21
CA THR A 422 4.86 21.09 9.20
C THR A 422 5.53 19.92 9.90
N VAL A 423 4.87 18.77 9.91
CA VAL A 423 5.29 17.56 10.61
C VAL A 423 5.77 16.54 9.59
N LEU A 424 6.97 16.00 9.80
CA LEU A 424 7.45 14.77 9.15
C LEU A 424 7.23 13.61 10.11
N ALA A 425 6.32 12.68 9.79
CA ALA A 425 6.15 11.44 10.54
C ALA A 425 7.02 10.34 9.92
N VAL A 426 7.94 9.76 10.69
CA VAL A 426 8.89 8.76 10.20
C VAL A 426 8.40 7.31 10.32
N GLY A 427 7.27 7.09 11.00
CA GLY A 427 6.61 5.78 11.10
C GLY A 427 7.35 4.74 11.95
N ALA A 428 6.82 3.52 11.93
CA ALA A 428 7.33 2.36 12.67
C ALA A 428 8.49 1.65 11.96
N HIS A 429 9.03 0.59 12.55
CA HIS A 429 10.16 -0.16 11.96
C HIS A 429 9.74 -1.17 10.88
N LEU A 430 8.61 -1.85 11.11
CA LEU A 430 8.06 -2.84 10.19
C LEU A 430 7.04 -2.18 9.26
N LYS A 431 7.01 -2.64 8.01
CA LYS A 431 6.14 -2.16 6.93
C LYS A 431 6.12 -0.64 6.80
N ASN A 432 7.26 0.00 7.01
CA ASN A 432 7.40 1.44 7.15
C ASN A 432 6.83 2.22 5.94
N ALA A 433 6.23 3.37 6.26
CA ALA A 433 5.94 4.46 5.36
C ALA A 433 6.13 5.77 6.13
N VAL A 434 6.58 6.82 5.44
CA VAL A 434 6.73 8.16 6.03
C VAL A 434 5.57 9.06 5.58
N ALA A 435 5.26 10.09 6.35
CA ALA A 435 4.25 11.06 5.98
C ALA A 435 4.69 12.50 6.24
N ILE A 436 4.18 13.45 5.45
CA ILE A 436 4.47 14.88 5.62
C ILE A 436 3.18 15.71 5.59
N SER A 437 3.01 16.60 6.56
CA SER A 437 1.85 17.50 6.61
C SER A 437 2.12 18.80 5.83
N VAL A 438 1.14 19.19 5.01
CA VAL A 438 1.10 20.48 4.31
C VAL A 438 -0.32 21.03 4.38
N GLY A 439 -0.54 21.99 5.27
CA GLY A 439 -1.88 22.49 5.60
C GLY A 439 -2.75 21.37 6.20
N THR A 440 -3.87 21.06 5.55
CA THR A 440 -4.80 19.99 5.94
C THR A 440 -4.52 18.66 5.24
N ASN A 441 -3.50 18.58 4.38
CA ASN A 441 -3.14 17.35 3.68
C ASN A 441 -1.98 16.66 4.39
N VAL A 442 -2.15 15.38 4.72
CA VAL A 442 -1.07 14.49 5.19
C VAL A 442 -0.70 13.55 4.04
N PHE A 443 0.37 13.86 3.34
CA PHE A 443 0.86 13.04 2.25
C PHE A 443 1.59 11.83 2.81
N VAL A 444 1.17 10.62 2.42
CA VAL A 444 1.80 9.37 2.85
C VAL A 444 2.64 8.82 1.70
N SER A 445 3.88 8.41 1.99
CA SER A 445 4.78 7.81 1.00
C SER A 445 4.26 6.47 0.53
N GLN A 446 4.91 5.93 -0.51
CA GLN A 446 4.80 4.50 -0.79
C GLN A 446 5.34 3.67 0.38
N HIS A 447 4.94 2.41 0.44
CA HIS A 447 5.56 1.39 1.28
C HIS A 447 7.08 1.32 1.03
N ILE A 448 7.86 1.44 2.10
CA ILE A 448 9.33 1.32 2.10
C ILE A 448 9.75 -0.11 2.45
N GLY A 449 9.01 -0.77 3.34
CA GLY A 449 9.28 -2.13 3.82
C GLY A 449 9.79 -2.17 5.26
N ASP A 450 10.40 -3.29 5.63
CA ASP A 450 10.95 -3.49 6.98
C ASP A 450 12.37 -2.89 7.04
N LEU A 451 12.66 -2.09 8.08
CA LEU A 451 13.92 -1.34 8.20
C LEU A 451 15.08 -2.17 8.78
N GLU A 452 15.27 -3.40 8.29
CA GLU A 452 16.22 -4.38 8.83
C GLU A 452 17.53 -4.51 8.04
N THR A 453 17.55 -4.06 6.78
CA THR A 453 18.70 -4.22 5.86
C THR A 453 19.31 -2.86 5.50
N GLN A 454 20.61 -2.78 5.24
CA GLN A 454 21.24 -1.51 4.84
C GLN A 454 20.52 -0.85 3.64
N GLN A 455 20.06 -1.66 2.69
CA GLN A 455 19.29 -1.26 1.53
C GLN A 455 17.96 -0.60 1.93
N SER A 456 17.23 -1.18 2.89
CA SER A 456 16.00 -0.58 3.43
C SER A 456 16.27 0.73 4.18
N LEU A 457 17.38 0.84 4.92
CA LEU A 457 17.78 2.07 5.62
C LEU A 457 18.10 3.19 4.63
N ASP A 458 18.83 2.87 3.57
CA ASP A 458 19.17 3.82 2.51
C ASP A 458 17.93 4.26 1.73
N ALA A 459 16.99 3.35 1.46
CA ALA A 459 15.71 3.67 0.85
C ALA A 459 14.86 4.58 1.75
N PHE A 460 14.77 4.30 3.05
CA PHE A 460 14.09 5.17 4.01
C PHE A 460 14.64 6.60 3.99
N ARG A 461 15.97 6.76 4.06
CA ARG A 461 16.63 8.08 3.98
C ARG A 461 16.41 8.76 2.63
N ALA A 462 16.44 8.00 1.54
CA ALA A 462 16.20 8.51 0.20
C ALA A 462 14.76 9.01 0.06
N VAL A 463 13.77 8.22 0.46
CA VAL A 463 12.35 8.57 0.41
C VAL A 463 12.07 9.78 1.30
N THR A 464 12.58 9.80 2.54
CA THR A 464 12.39 10.94 3.45
C THR A 464 12.90 12.26 2.85
N ARG A 465 14.09 12.25 2.22
CA ARG A 465 14.65 13.44 1.56
C ARG A 465 13.89 13.82 0.30
N ASP A 466 13.56 12.84 -0.52
CA ASP A 466 12.85 13.04 -1.78
C ASP A 466 11.43 13.57 -1.56
N PHE A 467 10.70 13.07 -0.56
CA PHE A 467 9.34 13.54 -0.24
C PHE A 467 9.34 15.00 0.23
N GLN A 468 10.30 15.39 1.06
CA GLN A 468 10.51 16.79 1.45
C GLN A 468 10.84 17.67 0.24
N ALA A 469 11.71 17.20 -0.67
CA ALA A 469 12.08 17.94 -1.87
C ALA A 469 10.91 18.07 -2.86
N LEU A 470 10.12 17.01 -3.05
CA LEU A 470 8.99 16.98 -3.97
C LEU A 470 7.92 18.01 -3.59
N TYR A 471 7.63 18.14 -2.30
CA TYR A 471 6.68 19.13 -1.78
C TYR A 471 7.35 20.45 -1.34
N GLU A 472 8.67 20.60 -1.51
CA GLU A 472 9.46 21.77 -1.08
C GLU A 472 9.20 22.23 0.35
N VAL A 473 9.11 21.23 1.23
CA VAL A 473 8.71 21.43 2.62
C VAL A 473 9.89 21.19 3.55
N ARG A 474 10.03 22.07 4.54
CA ARG A 474 10.99 21.90 5.63
C ARG A 474 10.21 21.63 6.92
N PRO A 475 10.32 20.42 7.50
CA PRO A 475 9.59 20.09 8.72
C PRO A 475 10.04 20.98 9.87
N THR A 476 9.07 21.52 10.60
CA THR A 476 9.28 22.24 11.86
C THR A 476 9.21 21.30 13.06
N GLN A 477 8.71 20.08 12.86
CA GLN A 477 8.61 19.03 13.85
C GLN A 477 8.75 17.65 13.18
N VAL A 478 9.29 16.67 13.88
CA VAL A 478 9.35 15.26 13.44
C VAL A 478 8.55 14.40 14.41
N ALA A 479 7.65 13.54 13.92
CA ALA A 479 6.93 12.58 14.73
C ALA A 479 7.51 11.17 14.54
N CYS A 480 7.80 10.45 15.61
CA CYS A 480 8.30 9.08 15.57
C CYS A 480 7.61 8.18 16.58
N ASP A 481 7.79 6.86 16.42
CA ASP A 481 7.36 5.89 17.42
C ASP A 481 8.14 6.08 18.73
N MET A 482 7.52 5.80 19.87
CA MET A 482 8.16 5.80 21.19
C MET A 482 9.25 4.73 21.34
N HIS A 483 9.31 3.72 20.47
CA HIS A 483 10.31 2.67 20.57
C HIS A 483 11.74 3.23 20.35
N PRO A 484 12.61 3.24 21.37
CA PRO A 484 13.91 3.93 21.30
C PRO A 484 14.89 3.28 20.31
N ASP A 485 14.77 1.96 20.11
CA ASP A 485 15.67 1.22 19.23
C ASP A 485 15.31 1.22 17.74
N TYR A 486 14.11 1.69 17.37
CA TYR A 486 13.73 1.76 15.98
C TYR A 486 14.67 2.67 15.20
N PHE A 487 15.11 2.20 14.03
CA PHE A 487 15.95 3.00 13.15
C PHE A 487 15.27 4.34 12.78
N SER A 488 13.96 4.33 12.48
CA SER A 488 13.20 5.55 12.19
C SER A 488 13.25 6.54 13.37
N THR A 489 13.08 6.08 14.60
CA THR A 489 13.20 6.89 15.83
C THR A 489 14.61 7.44 16.04
N LYS A 490 15.65 6.61 15.85
CA LYS A 490 17.05 7.05 15.93
C LYS A 490 17.38 8.13 14.89
N GLU A 491 16.89 7.98 13.65
CA GLU A 491 17.06 8.98 12.60
C GLU A 491 16.31 10.27 12.92
N ALA A 492 15.09 10.20 13.48
CA ALA A 492 14.34 11.38 13.91
C ALA A 492 15.12 12.21 14.94
N HIS A 493 15.72 11.57 15.95
CA HIS A 493 16.52 12.21 17.00
C HIS A 493 17.93 12.65 16.54
N SER A 494 18.38 12.21 15.37
CA SER A 494 19.69 12.61 14.83
C SER A 494 19.72 14.05 14.28
N GLY A 495 18.54 14.62 14.02
CA GLY A 495 18.36 15.97 13.48
C GLY A 495 18.31 17.07 14.55
N SER A 496 18.18 18.31 14.10
CA SER A 496 17.99 19.48 14.96
C SER A 496 16.53 19.92 15.12
N VAL A 497 15.60 19.20 14.49
CA VAL A 497 14.18 19.50 14.50
C VAL A 497 13.54 18.88 15.75
N PRO A 498 12.65 19.58 16.48
CA PRO A 498 11.95 19.03 17.63
C PRO A 498 11.25 17.71 17.30
N VAL A 499 11.44 16.70 18.15
CA VAL A 499 10.84 15.37 17.99
C VAL A 499 9.63 15.21 18.91
N LEU A 500 8.54 14.68 18.35
CA LEU A 500 7.34 14.27 19.06
C LEU A 500 7.24 12.74 19.02
N GLU A 501 7.37 12.10 20.17
CA GLU A 501 7.20 10.65 20.28
C GLU A 501 5.71 10.33 20.44
N VAL A 502 5.21 9.42 19.61
CA VAL A 502 3.81 8.99 19.60
C VAL A 502 3.76 7.49 19.90
N GLN A 503 2.91 7.10 20.83
CA GLN A 503 2.76 5.69 21.21
C GLN A 503 2.15 4.90 20.04
N HIS A 504 2.71 3.72 19.75
CA HIS A 504 2.37 2.89 18.59
C HIS A 504 0.87 2.60 18.41
N HIS A 505 0.21 2.17 19.49
CA HIS A 505 -1.21 1.79 19.48
C HIS A 505 -2.12 3.00 19.41
N HIS A 506 -1.73 4.09 20.08
CA HIS A 506 -2.40 5.37 19.93
C HIS A 506 -2.31 5.87 18.48
N ALA A 507 -1.16 5.71 17.81
CA ALA A 507 -1.00 6.05 16.40
C ALA A 507 -1.93 5.21 15.49
N HIS A 508 -2.11 3.91 15.78
CA HIS A 508 -3.10 3.08 15.07
C HIS A 508 -4.52 3.64 15.20
N VAL A 509 -4.96 3.96 16.43
CA VAL A 509 -6.28 4.56 16.69
C VAL A 509 -6.43 5.91 15.97
N LEU A 510 -5.43 6.79 16.08
CA LEU A 510 -5.43 8.10 15.41
C LEU A 510 -5.50 7.99 13.88
N SER A 511 -4.84 6.99 13.28
CA SER A 511 -4.91 6.79 11.83
C SER A 511 -6.32 6.41 11.35
N CYS A 512 -7.01 5.55 12.10
CA CYS A 512 -8.41 5.20 11.84
C CYS A 512 -9.33 6.42 12.02
N MET A 513 -9.12 7.23 13.06
CA MET A 513 -9.86 8.48 13.27
C MET A 513 -9.65 9.46 12.11
N ALA A 514 -8.40 9.61 11.65
CA ALA A 514 -8.07 10.51 10.55
C ALA A 514 -8.74 10.08 9.23
N GLU A 515 -8.71 8.79 8.88
CA GLU A 515 -9.34 8.27 7.66
C GLU A 515 -10.87 8.39 7.68
N ASN A 516 -11.48 8.29 8.86
CA ASN A 516 -12.94 8.39 9.04
C ASN A 516 -13.41 9.81 9.43
N GLU A 517 -12.50 10.80 9.41
CA GLU A 517 -12.78 12.21 9.78
C GLU A 517 -13.43 12.35 11.17
N LEU A 518 -13.11 11.43 12.10
CA LEU A 518 -13.69 11.42 13.44
C LEU A 518 -13.02 12.45 14.34
N VAL A 519 -13.85 13.22 15.04
CA VAL A 519 -13.43 14.21 16.04
C VAL A 519 -14.13 13.90 17.36
N GLY A 520 -13.38 13.97 18.46
CA GLY A 520 -13.90 13.77 19.81
C GLY A 520 -13.29 12.57 20.52
N GLU A 521 -13.96 12.13 21.57
CA GLU A 521 -13.55 10.99 22.39
C GLU A 521 -13.98 9.67 21.73
N VAL A 522 -13.05 8.70 21.69
CA VAL A 522 -13.32 7.36 21.16
C VAL A 522 -12.71 6.28 22.06
N LEU A 523 -13.35 5.11 22.10
CA LEU A 523 -12.73 3.87 22.56
C LEU A 523 -12.08 3.18 21.34
N GLY A 524 -10.76 3.25 21.25
CA GLY A 524 -9.96 2.59 20.23
C GLY A 524 -9.53 1.19 20.66
N VAL A 525 -9.80 0.19 19.83
CA VAL A 525 -9.28 -1.17 19.99
C VAL A 525 -8.05 -1.34 19.11
N SER A 526 -6.88 -1.49 19.70
CA SER A 526 -5.61 -1.64 18.97
C SER A 526 -4.96 -2.97 19.33
N TRP A 527 -5.14 -3.96 18.47
CA TRP A 527 -4.58 -5.30 18.64
C TRP A 527 -3.54 -5.57 17.55
N ASP A 528 -2.32 -5.86 17.97
CA ASP A 528 -1.19 -6.10 17.07
C ASP A 528 -0.27 -7.22 17.60
N GLY A 529 0.87 -7.40 16.93
CA GLY A 529 1.92 -8.31 17.39
C GLY A 529 2.81 -7.72 18.49
N THR A 530 3.39 -6.56 18.24
CA THR A 530 4.37 -5.94 19.14
C THR A 530 4.37 -4.43 18.96
N GLY A 531 4.01 -3.70 20.02
CA GLY A 531 4.32 -2.28 20.13
C GLY A 531 4.95 -1.94 21.48
N TYR A 532 5.77 -0.90 21.49
CA TYR A 532 6.46 -0.46 22.69
C TYR A 532 5.47 0.20 23.66
N GLY A 533 5.33 -0.39 24.85
CA GLY A 533 4.60 0.20 25.96
C GLY A 533 5.49 1.18 26.74
N PRO A 534 4.97 2.34 27.17
CA PRO A 534 5.72 3.28 28.00
C PRO A 534 6.10 2.72 29.39
N ASP A 535 5.46 1.63 29.81
CA ASP A 535 5.75 0.86 31.03
C ASP A 535 6.82 -0.24 30.82
N GLY A 536 7.40 -0.33 29.61
CA GLY A 536 8.36 -1.38 29.24
C GLY A 536 7.73 -2.73 28.91
N THR A 537 6.39 -2.84 28.93
CA THR A 537 5.68 -4.04 28.47
C THR A 537 5.47 -4.00 26.96
N VAL A 538 5.45 -5.16 26.32
CA VAL A 538 5.14 -5.27 24.89
C VAL A 538 3.62 -5.26 24.72
N TRP A 539 3.08 -4.14 24.24
CA TRP A 539 1.67 -3.98 23.98
C TRP A 539 1.26 -4.73 22.70
N GLY A 540 -0.04 -5.00 22.58
CA GLY A 540 -0.64 -5.60 21.38
C GLY A 540 -2.07 -6.09 21.60
N GLY A 541 -2.70 -5.73 22.72
CA GLY A 541 -4.03 -6.18 23.12
C GLY A 541 -4.74 -5.09 23.91
N GLU A 542 -4.70 -3.86 23.40
CA GLU A 542 -5.05 -2.67 24.15
C GLU A 542 -6.40 -2.09 23.74
N PHE A 543 -7.09 -1.56 24.74
CA PHE A 543 -8.28 -0.71 24.61
C PHE A 543 -7.92 0.67 25.15
N LEU A 544 -7.90 1.66 24.26
CA LEU A 544 -7.46 3.01 24.56
C LEU A 544 -8.64 3.96 24.50
N VAL A 545 -8.83 4.78 25.53
CA VAL A 545 -9.72 5.94 25.43
C VAL A 545 -8.88 7.11 24.93
N THR A 546 -9.14 7.55 23.70
CA THR A 546 -8.42 8.66 23.07
C THR A 546 -9.21 9.96 23.24
N ARG A 547 -8.55 10.99 23.79
CA ARG A 547 -9.13 12.32 24.04
C ARG A 547 -8.17 13.41 23.56
N GLY A 548 -8.53 14.06 22.45
CA GLY A 548 -7.66 15.08 21.85
C GLY A 548 -6.33 14.48 21.43
N ALA A 549 -5.22 15.02 21.94
CA ALA A 549 -3.87 14.51 21.67
C ALA A 549 -3.38 13.43 22.65
N GLY A 550 -4.17 13.12 23.68
CA GLY A 550 -3.83 12.15 24.72
C GLY A 550 -4.62 10.85 24.60
N PHE A 551 -4.13 9.82 25.29
CA PHE A 551 -4.82 8.54 25.43
C PHE A 551 -4.69 8.00 26.85
N GLU A 552 -5.66 7.18 27.26
CA GLU A 552 -5.66 6.44 28.52
C GLU A 552 -5.82 4.95 28.22
N ARG A 553 -5.03 4.09 28.87
CA ARG A 553 -5.10 2.63 28.72
C ARG A 553 -6.27 2.08 29.55
N PHE A 554 -7.45 2.06 28.94
CA PHE A 554 -8.71 1.71 29.60
C PHE A 554 -8.80 0.22 29.93
N ALA A 555 -8.43 -0.65 28.99
CA ALA A 555 -8.33 -2.08 29.25
C ALA A 555 -7.16 -2.71 28.50
N ARG A 556 -6.69 -3.85 28.99
CA ARG A 556 -5.65 -4.67 28.33
C ARG A 556 -5.92 -6.15 28.51
N PHE A 557 -5.36 -6.98 27.65
CA PHE A 557 -5.26 -8.40 27.96
C PHE A 557 -4.29 -8.66 29.12
N ARG A 558 -4.60 -9.69 29.93
CA ARG A 558 -3.70 -10.17 30.98
C ARG A 558 -2.31 -10.46 30.40
N THR A 559 -1.28 -10.01 31.10
CA THR A 559 0.11 -10.13 30.64
C THR A 559 0.65 -11.54 30.84
N PHE A 560 1.59 -11.94 29.99
CA PHE A 560 2.41 -13.14 30.16
C PHE A 560 3.82 -12.89 29.59
N ARG A 561 4.77 -13.78 29.88
CA ARG A 561 6.18 -13.61 29.50
C ARG A 561 6.52 -14.26 28.16
N LEU A 562 7.40 -13.62 27.38
CA LEU A 562 7.91 -14.12 26.11
C LEU A 562 9.36 -14.62 26.25
N PRO A 563 9.60 -15.89 26.58
CA PRO A 563 10.96 -16.37 26.84
C PRO A 563 11.80 -16.39 25.55
N GLY A 564 12.77 -15.48 25.49
CA GLY A 564 13.64 -15.25 24.34
C GLY A 564 13.32 -14.02 23.52
N GLY A 565 12.36 -13.18 23.94
CA GLY A 565 11.96 -11.96 23.23
C GLY A 565 11.56 -12.28 21.78
N ASP A 566 12.25 -11.68 20.81
CA ASP A 566 12.01 -11.87 19.37
C ASP A 566 12.05 -13.33 18.91
N LYS A 567 12.81 -14.20 19.60
CA LYS A 567 12.79 -15.64 19.28
C LYS A 567 11.40 -16.25 19.48
N ALA A 568 10.60 -15.74 20.42
CA ALA A 568 9.25 -16.22 20.66
C ALA A 568 8.28 -15.84 19.51
N ILE A 569 8.57 -14.77 18.77
CA ILE A 569 7.80 -14.38 17.58
C ILE A 569 8.01 -15.38 16.44
N LYS A 570 9.25 -15.85 16.26
CA LYS A 570 9.60 -16.89 15.27
C LYS A 570 9.22 -18.31 15.73
N GLU A 571 9.19 -18.55 17.04
CA GLU A 571 8.88 -19.85 17.62
C GLU A 571 7.63 -19.79 18.52
N PRO A 572 6.41 -19.84 17.95
CA PRO A 572 5.15 -19.89 18.71
C PRO A 572 5.13 -20.87 19.90
N ARG A 573 5.89 -21.97 19.81
CA ARG A 573 6.11 -22.91 20.92
C ARG A 573 6.66 -22.25 22.20
N ARG A 574 7.56 -21.27 22.09
CA ARG A 574 8.10 -20.51 23.23
C ARG A 574 7.02 -19.62 23.86
N THR A 575 6.22 -18.97 23.03
CA THR A 575 5.09 -18.12 23.43
C THR A 575 4.06 -18.95 24.21
N ALA A 576 3.73 -20.15 23.73
CA ALA A 576 2.85 -21.08 24.45
C ALA A 576 3.44 -21.51 25.81
N VAL A 577 4.74 -21.79 25.90
CA VAL A 577 5.39 -22.12 27.19
C VAL A 577 5.29 -20.96 28.18
N GLY A 578 5.52 -19.72 27.73
CA GLY A 578 5.36 -18.52 28.54
C GLY A 578 3.93 -18.32 29.06
N LEU A 579 2.94 -18.51 28.17
CA LEU A 579 1.51 -18.43 28.51
C LEU A 579 1.10 -19.51 29.54
N LEU A 580 1.56 -20.75 29.35
CA LEU A 580 1.28 -21.85 30.28
C LEU A 580 1.93 -21.64 31.65
N TYR A 581 3.15 -21.08 31.67
CA TYR A 581 3.82 -20.74 32.91
C TYR A 581 3.07 -19.65 33.69
N GLU A 582 2.55 -18.64 33.01
CA GLU A 582 1.69 -17.63 33.65
C GLU A 582 0.41 -18.25 34.23
N LEU A 583 -0.19 -19.24 33.54
CA LEU A 583 -1.44 -19.89 33.96
C LEU A 583 -1.27 -20.88 35.13
N MET A 584 -0.13 -21.57 35.20
CA MET A 584 0.06 -22.76 36.05
C MET A 584 1.34 -22.72 36.91
N GLY A 585 2.19 -21.72 36.74
CA GLY A 585 3.52 -21.65 37.36
C GLY A 585 4.36 -22.89 37.04
N ASP A 586 5.10 -23.37 38.05
CA ASP A 586 5.96 -24.55 37.96
C ASP A 586 5.22 -25.85 37.57
N ALA A 587 3.89 -25.90 37.74
CA ALA A 587 3.12 -27.05 37.31
C ALA A 587 3.09 -27.20 35.77
N ALA A 588 3.27 -26.12 35.01
CA ALA A 588 3.29 -26.14 33.55
C ALA A 588 4.31 -27.15 32.99
N PHE A 589 5.49 -27.25 33.61
CA PHE A 589 6.58 -28.12 33.13
C PHE A 589 6.41 -29.60 33.47
N ARG A 590 5.40 -29.97 34.27
CA ARG A 590 5.09 -31.36 34.59
C ARG A 590 4.30 -32.05 33.48
N GLU A 591 3.54 -31.28 32.68
CA GLU A 591 2.71 -31.79 31.60
C GLU A 591 3.44 -31.82 30.25
N ARG A 592 4.58 -32.53 30.19
CA ARG A 592 5.44 -32.58 28.99
C ARG A 592 4.81 -33.19 27.73
N ALA A 593 3.63 -33.80 27.87
CA ALA A 593 2.91 -34.43 26.77
C ALA A 593 2.13 -33.44 25.88
N GLN A 594 1.99 -32.17 26.28
CA GLN A 594 1.33 -31.18 25.44
C GLN A 594 2.19 -30.81 24.21
N ALA A 595 1.54 -30.51 23.09
CA ALA A 595 2.17 -30.21 21.80
C ALA A 595 3.39 -29.25 21.88
N PRO A 596 3.32 -28.06 22.51
CA PRO A 596 4.47 -27.13 22.54
C PRO A 596 5.70 -27.72 23.24
N PHE A 597 5.51 -28.54 24.29
CA PHE A 597 6.63 -29.16 25.01
C PHE A 597 7.24 -30.32 24.22
N SER A 598 6.42 -31.11 23.52
CA SER A 598 6.92 -32.20 22.67
C SER A 598 7.74 -31.70 21.47
N ALA A 599 7.51 -30.46 21.04
CA ALA A 599 8.26 -29.80 19.98
C ALA A 599 9.61 -29.23 20.43
N LEU A 600 9.97 -29.34 21.72
CA LEU A 600 11.21 -28.81 22.31
C LEU A 600 12.10 -29.93 22.83
N SER A 601 13.41 -29.79 22.69
CA SER A 601 14.38 -30.67 23.33
C SER A 601 14.38 -30.47 24.86
N VAL A 602 14.83 -31.48 25.60
CA VAL A 602 14.96 -31.40 27.07
C VAL A 602 15.89 -30.25 27.50
N ALA A 603 16.94 -29.97 26.72
CA ALA A 603 17.86 -28.87 26.98
C ALA A 603 17.18 -27.50 26.78
N GLU A 604 16.45 -27.31 25.68
CA GLU A 604 15.69 -26.07 25.45
C GLU A 604 14.66 -25.82 26.56
N LEU A 605 13.93 -26.85 26.98
CA LEU A 605 12.94 -26.73 28.06
C LEU A 605 13.56 -26.27 29.38
N SER A 606 14.70 -26.85 29.77
CA SER A 606 15.42 -26.46 30.99
C SER A 606 15.85 -24.99 30.94
N ILE A 607 16.31 -24.52 29.77
CA ILE A 607 16.69 -23.12 29.57
C ILE A 607 15.46 -22.20 29.70
N LEU A 608 14.35 -22.52 29.01
CA LEU A 608 13.12 -21.73 29.06
C LEU A 608 12.55 -21.64 30.48
N GLU A 609 12.58 -22.74 31.23
CA GLU A 609 12.16 -22.77 32.63
C GLU A 609 13.00 -21.80 33.49
N GLN A 610 14.33 -21.81 33.33
CA GLN A 610 15.20 -20.88 34.06
C GLN A 610 14.98 -19.42 33.66
N MET A 611 14.76 -19.15 32.37
CA MET A 611 14.47 -17.80 31.87
C MET A 611 13.19 -17.25 32.51
N LEU A 612 12.12 -18.05 32.54
CA LEU A 612 10.82 -17.65 33.10
C LEU A 612 10.89 -17.45 34.62
N LYS A 613 11.49 -18.41 35.35
CA LYS A 613 11.66 -18.34 36.81
C LYS A 613 12.47 -17.13 37.26
N ARG A 614 13.52 -16.78 36.52
CA ARG A 614 14.41 -15.66 36.84
C ARG A 614 13.99 -14.33 36.20
N GLY A 615 13.02 -14.35 35.28
CA GLY A 615 12.64 -13.16 34.50
C GLY A 615 13.74 -12.63 33.58
N VAL A 616 14.62 -13.50 33.09
CA VAL A 616 15.77 -13.10 32.25
C VAL A 616 15.43 -13.32 30.79
N ASN A 617 15.58 -12.29 29.95
CA ASN A 617 15.23 -12.30 28.52
C ASN A 617 13.80 -12.82 28.28
N ALA A 618 12.88 -12.44 29.16
CA ALA A 618 11.49 -12.88 29.15
C ALA A 618 10.56 -11.67 29.35
N PRO A 619 10.54 -10.69 28.41
CA PRO A 619 9.71 -9.50 28.54
C PRO A 619 8.23 -9.87 28.67
N GLU A 620 7.48 -9.04 29.38
CA GLU A 620 6.03 -9.18 29.54
C GLU A 620 5.30 -8.61 28.34
N THR A 621 4.23 -9.27 27.92
CA THR A 621 3.39 -8.84 26.81
C THR A 621 1.91 -8.97 27.12
N SER A 622 1.11 -8.04 26.60
CA SER A 622 -0.35 -8.09 26.53
C SER A 622 -0.84 -8.38 25.10
N SER A 623 0.05 -8.79 24.19
CA SER A 623 -0.27 -8.90 22.76
C SER A 623 -1.29 -10.00 22.45
N VAL A 624 -2.35 -9.61 21.76
CA VAL A 624 -3.31 -10.55 21.14
C VAL A 624 -2.63 -11.32 20.01
N GLY A 625 -1.77 -10.70 19.21
CA GLY A 625 -0.98 -11.43 18.21
C GLY A 625 -0.13 -12.57 18.79
N ARG A 626 0.47 -12.35 19.97
CA ARG A 626 1.19 -13.41 20.71
C ARG A 626 0.25 -14.45 21.31
N LEU A 627 -0.95 -14.06 21.72
CA LEU A 627 -1.99 -15.00 22.14
C LEU A 627 -2.42 -15.93 20.99
N PHE A 628 -2.56 -15.41 19.76
CA PHE A 628 -2.77 -16.22 18.56
C PHE A 628 -1.63 -17.23 18.34
N ASP A 629 -0.38 -16.77 18.39
CA ASP A 629 0.79 -17.66 18.24
C ASP A 629 0.77 -18.78 19.30
N ALA A 630 0.50 -18.45 20.56
CA ALA A 630 0.42 -19.42 21.64
C ALA A 630 -0.69 -20.46 21.39
N VAL A 631 -1.90 -20.01 21.04
CA VAL A 631 -3.02 -20.92 20.76
C VAL A 631 -2.72 -21.83 19.57
N ALA A 632 -2.13 -21.30 18.49
CA ALA A 632 -1.74 -22.09 17.32
C ALA A 632 -0.75 -23.21 17.69
N SER A 633 0.18 -22.92 18.59
CA SER A 633 1.11 -23.92 19.10
C SER A 633 0.45 -24.89 20.09
N LEU A 634 -0.50 -24.45 20.92
CA LEU A 634 -1.19 -25.31 21.89
C LEU A 634 -2.03 -26.38 21.20
N VAL A 635 -2.69 -26.04 20.10
CA VAL A 635 -3.46 -26.99 19.30
C VAL A 635 -2.60 -27.87 18.38
N GLY A 636 -1.27 -27.72 18.42
CA GLY A 636 -0.33 -28.50 17.62
C GLY A 636 -0.29 -28.11 16.13
N PHE A 637 -0.75 -26.91 15.78
CA PHE A 637 -0.91 -26.49 14.40
C PHE A 637 0.38 -25.86 13.83
N ARG A 638 1.01 -24.95 14.58
CA ARG A 638 2.24 -24.26 14.16
C ARG A 638 3.17 -23.99 15.34
N HIS A 639 4.43 -24.42 15.24
CA HIS A 639 5.46 -24.23 16.28
C HIS A 639 6.60 -23.31 15.86
N TYR A 640 6.74 -23.05 14.56
CA TYR A 640 7.77 -22.21 13.95
C TYR A 640 7.14 -21.39 12.80
N ASN A 641 7.39 -20.09 12.79
CA ASN A 641 6.93 -19.14 11.77
C ASN A 641 8.05 -18.86 10.77
N ASN A 642 7.77 -19.03 9.48
CA ASN A 642 8.66 -18.67 8.36
C ASN A 642 8.49 -17.20 7.92
N PHE A 643 7.39 -16.57 8.31
CA PHE A 643 7.15 -15.14 8.12
C PHE A 643 6.25 -14.59 9.23
N GLU A 644 6.25 -13.27 9.40
CA GLU A 644 5.48 -12.60 10.44
C GLU A 644 3.96 -12.78 10.24
N GLY A 645 3.27 -13.11 11.33
CA GLY A 645 1.83 -13.35 11.36
C GLY A 645 1.37 -14.74 10.89
N GLN A 646 2.29 -15.64 10.50
CA GLN A 646 1.92 -16.92 9.89
C GLN A 646 0.97 -17.77 10.76
N ALA A 647 1.34 -18.07 12.01
CA ALA A 647 0.50 -18.90 12.88
C ALA A 647 -0.90 -18.30 13.12
N ALA A 648 -0.98 -16.97 13.26
CA ALA A 648 -2.25 -16.27 13.41
C ALA A 648 -3.12 -16.38 12.13
N MET A 649 -2.53 -16.15 10.97
CA MET A 649 -3.23 -16.28 9.68
C MET A 649 -3.75 -17.70 9.47
N GLU A 650 -2.98 -18.72 9.82
CA GLU A 650 -3.43 -20.09 9.58
C GLU A 650 -4.51 -20.56 10.56
N LEU A 651 -4.51 -20.04 11.79
CA LEU A 651 -5.65 -20.22 12.69
C LEU A 651 -6.93 -19.61 12.11
N GLU A 652 -6.84 -18.43 11.50
CA GLU A 652 -7.96 -17.81 10.78
C GLU A 652 -8.39 -18.67 9.59
N PHE A 653 -7.45 -19.19 8.79
CA PHE A 653 -7.76 -20.06 7.65
C PHE A 653 -8.46 -21.37 8.06
N ALA A 654 -8.16 -21.88 9.26
CA ALA A 654 -8.82 -23.06 9.80
C ALA A 654 -10.33 -22.84 10.07
N LEU A 655 -10.83 -21.60 10.07
CA LEU A 655 -12.25 -21.30 10.25
C LEU A 655 -13.12 -21.70 9.05
N ALA A 656 -12.51 -21.92 7.87
CA ALA A 656 -13.23 -22.17 6.63
C ALA A 656 -14.21 -23.35 6.76
N GLY A 657 -15.50 -23.08 6.47
CA GLY A 657 -16.56 -24.09 6.51
C GLY A 657 -17.14 -24.39 7.91
N VAL A 658 -16.68 -23.71 8.96
CA VAL A 658 -17.20 -23.91 10.33
C VAL A 658 -18.23 -22.83 10.68
N THR A 659 -19.44 -23.26 11.01
CA THR A 659 -20.49 -22.40 11.57
C THR A 659 -20.74 -22.81 13.03
N SER A 660 -20.46 -21.90 13.96
CA SER A 660 -20.69 -22.10 15.39
C SER A 660 -20.71 -20.75 16.11
N GLU A 661 -21.68 -20.57 17.00
CA GLU A 661 -21.77 -19.42 17.91
C GLU A 661 -21.10 -19.69 19.26
N GLN A 662 -20.58 -20.91 19.47
CA GLN A 662 -19.87 -21.25 20.69
C GLN A 662 -18.65 -20.34 20.87
N THR A 663 -18.40 -19.97 22.12
CA THR A 663 -17.32 -19.07 22.50
C THR A 663 -16.64 -19.60 23.76
N TYR A 664 -15.36 -19.28 23.94
CA TYR A 664 -14.70 -19.47 25.23
C TYR A 664 -14.94 -18.27 26.15
N ARG A 665 -14.80 -18.48 27.45
CA ARG A 665 -14.97 -17.41 28.44
C ARG A 665 -13.70 -16.57 28.59
N CYS A 666 -13.84 -15.26 28.48
CA CYS A 666 -12.84 -14.26 28.89
C CYS A 666 -13.52 -13.34 29.91
N ASP A 667 -12.95 -13.20 31.11
CA ASP A 667 -13.53 -12.35 32.14
C ASP A 667 -12.92 -10.94 32.07
N VAL A 668 -13.75 -9.90 32.15
CA VAL A 668 -13.29 -8.51 32.28
C VAL A 668 -13.28 -8.15 33.76
N LEU A 669 -12.08 -7.96 34.31
CA LEU A 669 -11.87 -7.73 35.74
C LEU A 669 -11.38 -6.30 36.00
N PRO A 670 -11.81 -5.64 37.08
CA PRO A 670 -11.21 -4.38 37.51
C PRO A 670 -9.71 -4.55 37.77
N ASN A 671 -8.92 -3.55 37.39
CA ASN A 671 -7.49 -3.49 37.60
C ASN A 671 -7.14 -2.39 38.59
N ASP A 672 -6.93 -2.77 39.85
CA ASP A 672 -6.56 -1.85 40.92
C ASP A 672 -5.06 -1.48 40.91
N SER A 673 -4.26 -2.08 40.01
CA SER A 673 -2.78 -2.09 40.06
C SER A 673 -2.04 -1.37 38.93
N ASP A 674 -2.63 -1.14 37.75
CA ASP A 674 -1.90 -0.59 36.58
C ASP A 674 -2.41 0.78 36.10
N GLY A 675 -2.56 1.74 37.02
CA GLY A 675 -2.76 3.14 36.64
C GLY A 675 -1.50 3.72 36.00
N VAL A 676 -1.14 3.30 34.79
CA VAL A 676 -0.16 4.02 33.97
C VAL A 676 -0.85 5.33 33.57
N ALA A 677 -0.48 6.41 34.26
CA ALA A 677 -1.02 7.73 33.99
C ALA A 677 -0.74 8.11 32.53
N GLY A 678 -1.78 8.11 31.71
CA GLY A 678 -1.78 8.82 30.44
C GLY A 678 -1.56 10.32 30.67
N VAL A 679 -1.31 11.06 29.60
CA VAL A 679 -1.07 12.51 29.62
C VAL A 679 -2.40 13.28 29.83
N THR A 680 -3.23 12.86 30.79
CA THR A 680 -4.52 13.48 31.11
C THR A 680 -4.66 13.70 32.63
N PRO A 681 -5.39 14.74 33.06
CA PRO A 681 -5.57 15.06 34.49
C PRO A 681 -6.66 14.22 35.20
N TYR A 682 -7.16 13.14 34.59
CA TYR A 682 -8.22 12.29 35.13
C TYR A 682 -7.78 10.81 35.14
N THR A 683 -8.26 10.03 36.11
CA THR A 683 -7.96 8.59 36.22
C THR A 683 -9.23 7.81 35.92
N LEU A 684 -9.34 7.21 34.74
CA LEU A 684 -10.38 6.22 34.45
C LEU A 684 -10.10 4.90 35.21
N PRO A 685 -11.13 4.11 35.56
CA PRO A 685 -10.92 2.74 36.01
C PRO A 685 -10.23 1.95 34.88
N SER A 686 -9.25 1.12 35.25
CA SER A 686 -8.57 0.22 34.31
C SER A 686 -9.13 -1.20 34.44
N TYR A 687 -9.13 -1.96 33.35
CA TYR A 687 -9.62 -3.33 33.30
C TYR A 687 -8.60 -4.30 32.71
N VAL A 688 -8.65 -5.55 33.15
CA VAL A 688 -7.91 -6.67 32.54
C VAL A 688 -8.88 -7.67 31.94
N VAL A 689 -8.69 -7.97 30.65
CA VAL A 689 -9.32 -9.11 29.98
C VAL A 689 -8.50 -10.36 30.33
N ASP A 690 -9.01 -11.17 31.25
CA ASP A 690 -8.37 -12.41 31.70
C ASP A 690 -8.67 -13.57 30.73
N TRP A 691 -7.66 -13.96 29.96
CA TRP A 691 -7.70 -15.08 29.03
C TRP A 691 -7.58 -16.45 29.73
N SER A 692 -7.35 -16.50 31.04
CA SER A 692 -7.08 -17.76 31.77
C SER A 692 -8.18 -18.82 31.63
N PRO A 693 -9.49 -18.48 31.76
CA PRO A 693 -10.55 -19.47 31.59
C PRO A 693 -10.55 -20.04 30.16
N MET A 694 -10.40 -19.18 29.16
CA MET A 694 -10.29 -19.58 27.76
C MET A 694 -9.16 -20.58 27.50
N ILE A 695 -7.95 -20.32 28.02
CA ILE A 695 -6.83 -21.25 27.81
C ILE A 695 -7.04 -22.60 28.52
N ARG A 696 -7.64 -22.61 29.72
CA ARG A 696 -8.00 -23.87 30.41
C ARG A 696 -9.00 -24.71 29.61
N ASP A 697 -9.97 -24.05 29.00
CA ASP A 697 -10.98 -24.71 28.16
C ASP A 697 -10.37 -25.20 26.84
N ILE A 698 -9.48 -24.43 26.21
CA ILE A 698 -8.72 -24.86 25.03
C ILE A 698 -7.89 -26.11 25.36
N LEU A 699 -7.17 -26.13 26.49
CA LEU A 699 -6.40 -27.31 26.93
C LEU A 699 -7.30 -28.52 27.19
N THR A 700 -8.54 -28.30 27.62
CA THR A 700 -9.54 -29.36 27.80
C THR A 700 -10.00 -29.92 26.45
N ASP A 701 -10.29 -29.04 25.49
CA ASP A 701 -10.71 -29.42 24.15
C ASP A 701 -9.59 -30.13 23.37
N VAL A 702 -8.33 -29.69 23.52
CA VAL A 702 -7.15 -30.39 22.98
C VAL A 702 -7.04 -31.80 23.56
N ARG A 703 -7.18 -31.97 24.88
CA ARG A 703 -7.16 -33.30 25.53
C ARG A 703 -8.32 -34.21 25.10
N LYS A 704 -9.45 -33.62 24.72
CA LYS A 704 -10.62 -34.32 24.17
C LYS A 704 -10.54 -34.55 22.66
N CYS A 705 -9.44 -34.15 22.00
CA CYS A 705 -9.26 -34.24 20.55
C CYS A 705 -10.38 -33.54 19.77
N VAL A 706 -10.85 -32.39 20.26
CA VAL A 706 -11.80 -31.54 19.51
C VAL A 706 -11.11 -31.03 18.24
N ALA A 707 -11.85 -30.98 17.13
CA ALA A 707 -11.32 -30.54 15.86
C ALA A 707 -10.77 -29.10 15.93
N ILE A 708 -9.54 -28.89 15.42
CA ILE A 708 -8.86 -27.59 15.42
C ILE A 708 -9.72 -26.45 14.82
N PRO A 709 -10.44 -26.64 13.69
CA PRO A 709 -11.36 -25.63 13.16
C PRO A 709 -12.39 -25.12 14.18
N LEU A 710 -12.95 -26.01 15.01
CA LEU A 710 -13.93 -25.64 16.04
C LEU A 710 -13.27 -24.91 17.21
N ILE A 711 -12.08 -25.35 17.65
CA ILE A 711 -11.30 -24.66 18.68
C ILE A 711 -10.96 -23.24 18.21
N SER A 712 -10.48 -23.09 16.97
CA SER A 712 -10.18 -21.79 16.36
C SER A 712 -11.43 -20.91 16.32
N LYS A 713 -12.59 -21.44 15.93
CA LYS A 713 -13.84 -20.68 15.89
C LYS A 713 -14.25 -20.16 17.28
N LYS A 714 -14.22 -21.01 18.30
CA LYS A 714 -14.51 -20.62 19.68
C LYS A 714 -13.54 -19.57 20.20
N PHE A 715 -12.26 -19.68 19.86
CA PHE A 715 -11.22 -18.70 20.21
C PHE A 715 -11.48 -17.33 19.57
N HIS A 716 -11.73 -17.27 18.26
CA HIS A 716 -12.06 -16.02 17.58
C HIS A 716 -13.34 -15.37 18.13
N ASN A 717 -14.38 -16.16 18.37
CA ASN A 717 -15.62 -15.68 18.96
C ASN A 717 -15.38 -15.10 20.39
N ALA A 718 -14.46 -15.68 21.17
CA ALA A 718 -14.12 -15.18 22.51
C ALA A 718 -13.42 -13.82 22.47
N LEU A 719 -12.56 -13.60 21.48
CA LEU A 719 -11.94 -12.30 21.27
C LEU A 719 -12.98 -11.25 20.85
N VAL A 720 -13.89 -11.59 19.93
CA VAL A 720 -15.00 -10.69 19.54
C VAL A 720 -15.86 -10.34 20.76
N GLN A 721 -16.22 -11.33 21.58
CA GLN A 721 -17.00 -11.10 22.80
C GLN A 721 -16.24 -10.20 23.79
N ALA A 722 -14.93 -10.38 23.94
CA ALA A 722 -14.11 -9.51 24.80
C ALA A 722 -14.11 -8.05 24.34
N ILE A 723 -14.20 -7.77 23.03
CA ILE A 723 -14.39 -6.40 22.53
C ILE A 723 -15.73 -5.84 23.01
N VAL A 724 -16.80 -6.64 22.88
CA VAL A 724 -18.16 -6.24 23.26
C VAL A 724 -18.31 -6.07 24.77
N ASP A 725 -17.64 -6.88 25.58
CA ASP A 725 -17.74 -6.80 27.04
C ASP A 725 -16.99 -5.58 27.62
N VAL A 726 -15.96 -5.09 26.93
CA VAL A 726 -15.20 -3.89 27.32
C VAL A 726 -15.86 -2.61 26.82
N ALA A 727 -16.48 -2.63 25.63
CA ALA A 727 -17.16 -1.49 25.02
C ALA A 727 -18.53 -1.22 25.65
#